data_AF-A0A536DI62-F1
#
_entry.id   AF-A0A536DI62-F1
#
_cell.length_a   1.000
_cell.length_b   1.000
_cell.length_c   1.000
_cell.angle_alpha   90.00
_cell.angle_beta   90.00
_cell.angle_gamma   90.00
#
_symmetry.space_group_name_H-M   'P 1'
#
loop_
_entity.id
_entity.type
_entity.pdbx_description
1 polymer ?
#
loop_
_entity_poly.entity_id
_entity_poly.type
_entity_poly.pdbx_seq_one_letter_code
_entity_poly.pdbx_strand_id
1 'polypeptide(L)'
;MLKQEGNELITRVGPGTPMGSLMREYWVPAMLSSELPSPDSDPVRVLLLGEQLIGFRDSNGNVGLLHNNCPHRGASLFFGRNEEAGIRCVYHGWKFDAAGNCIDMPNEPAESDFKHRVKAVAYPCEERGGIVWTYMGPRANPPPLPDLEANMLDGATATAFQLEGNWLQILEGDIDTTHVGFLHYGGLRPEDQPPGSFSEYQLRQKPAHFEVIDTPGGVAYGARRPGPPGEHYWRIAQFCMPFYTFTPPGVLGLKKNNGARVPMDDYHTMNFFMNVGGRRPGTGPLGAVFPKYIPNTTDWYGRHGVGRLQRHRKHPHAGRGGDLQHGTDLRSLHGAPRLSRRDGDPGAATIAECSQSARRARPHSERRRQPRRVSGALRRSIPACRRGLGRRYARPAQGVRRTSRARPDAQRTAVTGARWASILVGLVLLTGCQPAAAPGAPTAAPKPAATSAPAATSAPVATAAPTPPPTAPAASAVTLHVSYSNLIADNLPEWMAFESGIFTQNALDVTLDNIASSTGIPAILSGQVQLGHLGGSETVSAAVAGGDLVIIAITGPVYPFVFMAPSSIASVEQLKGKKIGVSNIGSSSDIATRVMLNKVGLVPDQDVTIVAVGSLQNRMAALLNGAIDGGVAQPPDQLALEDKGFHVIYDLAAQKLPSVGDCIVVQRTWLNSNHAVVQRYIDSIVQAIALSRSNKEQSIPVLGKYLHNDDQRALGVTYDFFVGNVTPQYPVVSSSLFADAVEQLGATNDKIKSFDVNSVLDNQFVQSAMDRHVGQ
;
A
#
# COMPACT_ATOMS: atom_id res chain seq x y z
N MET A 1 6.75 -6.35 29.63
CA MET A 1 5.67 -6.88 28.75
C MET A 1 5.00 -8.06 29.45
N LEU A 2 3.79 -8.43 29.04
CA LEU A 2 3.09 -9.61 29.56
C LEU A 2 3.78 -10.91 29.10
N LYS A 3 3.43 -12.04 29.72
CA LYS A 3 3.74 -13.38 29.20
C LYS A 3 2.87 -13.67 27.97
N GLN A 4 3.29 -14.61 27.11
CA GLN A 4 2.54 -15.04 25.92
C GLN A 4 1.07 -15.39 26.24
N GLU A 5 0.84 -16.27 27.23
CA GLU A 5 -0.49 -16.63 27.75
C GLU A 5 -1.35 -15.40 28.11
N GLY A 6 -0.74 -14.39 28.75
CA GLY A 6 -1.42 -13.15 29.11
C GLY A 6 -1.69 -12.20 27.94
N ASN A 7 -0.86 -12.26 26.88
CA ASN A 7 -1.19 -11.60 25.61
C ASN A 7 -2.38 -12.32 24.95
N GLU A 8 -2.29 -13.63 24.74
CA GLU A 8 -3.32 -14.44 24.06
C GLU A 8 -4.69 -14.34 24.73
N LEU A 9 -4.73 -14.31 26.08
CA LEU A 9 -5.94 -14.10 26.88
C LEU A 9 -6.67 -12.78 26.56
N ILE A 10 -5.93 -11.74 26.12
CA ILE A 10 -6.42 -10.36 25.93
C ILE A 10 -6.55 -10.01 24.43
N THR A 11 -5.65 -10.50 23.58
CA THR A 11 -5.59 -10.12 22.15
C THR A 11 -6.44 -11.00 21.25
N ARG A 12 -6.79 -12.23 21.67
CA ARG A 12 -7.68 -13.15 20.93
C ARG A 12 -9.14 -12.80 21.19
N VAL A 13 -9.89 -12.45 20.15
CA VAL A 13 -11.24 -11.84 20.23
C VAL A 13 -12.35 -12.65 19.54
N GLY A 14 -11.98 -13.72 18.85
CA GLY A 14 -12.89 -14.63 18.15
C GLY A 14 -13.93 -15.32 19.06
N PRO A 15 -14.96 -15.96 18.49
CA PRO A 15 -15.91 -16.79 19.24
C PRO A 15 -15.21 -17.83 20.13
N GLY A 16 -15.71 -18.02 21.36
CA GLY A 16 -15.16 -18.97 22.33
C GLY A 16 -13.89 -18.51 23.06
N THR A 17 -13.28 -17.38 22.67
CA THR A 17 -12.15 -16.79 23.42
C THR A 17 -12.62 -16.06 24.68
N PRO A 18 -11.81 -15.93 25.75
CA PRO A 18 -12.22 -15.21 26.96
C PRO A 18 -12.48 -13.71 26.72
N MET A 19 -11.59 -13.01 26.00
CA MET A 19 -11.82 -11.59 25.66
C MET A 19 -12.97 -11.43 24.65
N GLY A 20 -13.07 -12.31 23.64
CA GLY A 20 -14.20 -12.33 22.71
C GLY A 20 -15.54 -12.53 23.42
N SER A 21 -15.59 -13.32 24.48
CA SER A 21 -16.78 -13.50 25.32
C SER A 21 -17.08 -12.24 26.15
N LEU A 22 -16.05 -11.66 26.79
CA LEU A 22 -16.18 -10.42 27.56
C LEU A 22 -16.65 -9.24 26.70
N MET A 23 -16.14 -9.08 25.49
CA MET A 23 -16.53 -7.98 24.59
C MET A 23 -17.98 -8.09 24.11
N ARG A 24 -18.49 -9.31 23.91
CA ARG A 24 -19.88 -9.56 23.50
C ARG A 24 -20.88 -9.22 24.62
N GLU A 25 -20.47 -9.17 25.89
CA GLU A 25 -21.29 -8.74 27.02
C GLU A 25 -21.56 -7.21 27.07
N TYR A 26 -21.04 -6.45 26.12
CA TYR A 26 -21.29 -5.02 25.94
C TYR A 26 -22.00 -4.74 24.62
N TRP A 27 -22.60 -3.55 24.50
CA TRP A 27 -22.95 -3.00 23.19
C TRP A 27 -21.69 -2.64 22.41
N VAL A 28 -21.68 -2.99 21.13
CA VAL A 28 -20.55 -2.84 20.20
C VAL A 28 -20.99 -1.97 19.01
N PRO A 29 -20.25 -0.90 18.65
CA PRO A 29 -20.44 -0.22 17.37
C PRO A 29 -20.22 -1.18 16.19
N ALA A 30 -21.26 -1.48 15.43
CA ALA A 30 -21.17 -2.36 14.24
C ALA A 30 -20.92 -1.54 12.97
N MET A 31 -21.69 -0.48 12.76
CA MET A 31 -21.61 0.35 11.55
C MET A 31 -22.14 1.77 11.74
N LEU A 32 -21.81 2.66 10.80
CA LEU A 32 -22.43 3.98 10.71
C LEU A 32 -23.84 3.82 10.13
N SER A 33 -24.83 4.53 10.67
CA SER A 33 -26.21 4.52 10.15
C SER A 33 -26.30 4.89 8.66
N SER A 34 -25.36 5.71 8.18
CA SER A 34 -25.24 6.13 6.78
C SER A 34 -24.74 5.04 5.81
N GLU A 35 -24.27 3.89 6.32
CA GLU A 35 -23.92 2.73 5.49
C GLU A 35 -25.16 1.95 5.03
N LEU A 36 -26.32 2.18 5.67
CA LEU A 36 -27.63 1.68 5.28
C LEU A 36 -28.58 2.86 5.04
N PRO A 37 -28.40 3.62 3.95
CA PRO A 37 -28.93 4.98 3.78
C PRO A 37 -30.45 5.06 3.59
N SER A 38 -31.12 3.95 3.28
CA SER A 38 -32.58 3.87 3.14
C SER A 38 -33.09 2.47 3.51
N PRO A 39 -34.40 2.30 3.77
CA PRO A 39 -35.07 1.01 3.64
C PRO A 39 -34.74 0.35 2.29
N ASP A 40 -34.70 -0.98 2.27
CA ASP A 40 -34.42 -1.81 1.09
C ASP A 40 -33.10 -1.49 0.34
N SER A 41 -32.15 -0.82 1.00
CA SER A 41 -30.81 -0.55 0.45
C SER A 41 -29.92 -1.81 0.44
N ASP A 42 -28.87 -1.78 -0.40
CA ASP A 42 -27.91 -2.86 -0.54
C ASP A 42 -27.29 -3.28 0.82
N PRO A 43 -27.20 -4.59 1.11
CA PRO A 43 -26.62 -5.07 2.37
C PRO A 43 -25.10 -4.86 2.42
N VAL A 44 -24.56 -4.66 3.62
CA VAL A 44 -23.12 -4.39 3.86
C VAL A 44 -22.45 -5.52 4.62
N ARG A 45 -21.18 -5.81 4.28
CA ARG A 45 -20.34 -6.74 5.05
C ARG A 45 -19.85 -6.11 6.34
N VAL A 46 -19.97 -6.85 7.43
CA VAL A 46 -19.52 -6.45 8.78
C VAL A 46 -18.72 -7.60 9.37
N LEU A 47 -17.39 -7.51 9.38
CA LEU A 47 -16.54 -8.40 10.17
C LEU A 47 -16.43 -7.83 11.59
N LEU A 48 -16.81 -8.60 12.60
CA LEU A 48 -16.91 -8.12 13.98
C LEU A 48 -16.53 -9.22 14.98
N LEU A 49 -15.51 -8.97 15.81
CA LEU A 49 -15.01 -9.92 16.81
C LEU A 49 -14.75 -11.35 16.27
N GLY A 50 -14.27 -11.46 15.02
CA GLY A 50 -14.02 -12.71 14.31
C GLY A 50 -15.22 -13.34 13.59
N GLU A 51 -16.40 -12.70 13.60
CA GLU A 51 -17.62 -13.21 12.94
C GLU A 51 -17.95 -12.44 11.65
N GLN A 52 -18.26 -13.18 10.58
CA GLN A 52 -18.65 -12.62 9.28
C GLN A 52 -20.15 -12.37 9.23
N LEU A 53 -20.54 -11.09 9.36
CA LEU A 53 -21.93 -10.65 9.47
C LEU A 53 -22.37 -9.80 8.27
N ILE A 54 -23.69 -9.70 8.09
CA ILE A 54 -24.34 -8.92 7.04
C ILE A 54 -25.34 -7.95 7.70
N GLY A 55 -25.07 -6.67 7.53
CA GLY A 55 -25.95 -5.58 7.93
C GLY A 55 -26.93 -5.22 6.82
N PHE A 56 -28.20 -5.05 7.14
CA PHE A 56 -29.21 -4.56 6.19
C PHE A 56 -30.28 -3.72 6.90
N ARG A 57 -31.03 -2.91 6.15
CA ARG A 57 -32.17 -2.13 6.68
C ARG A 57 -33.45 -2.52 5.95
N ASP A 58 -34.38 -3.15 6.66
CA ASP A 58 -35.61 -3.69 6.07
C ASP A 58 -36.54 -2.59 5.51
N SER A 59 -37.59 -2.99 4.80
CA SER A 59 -38.58 -2.09 4.20
C SER A 59 -39.34 -1.18 5.20
N ASN A 60 -39.31 -1.52 6.49
CA ASN A 60 -39.91 -0.72 7.57
C ASN A 60 -38.90 0.26 8.21
N GLY A 61 -37.60 0.13 7.88
CA GLY A 61 -36.50 0.91 8.44
C GLY A 61 -35.72 0.22 9.56
N ASN A 62 -36.11 -0.99 9.98
CA ASN A 62 -35.43 -1.77 11.03
C ASN A 62 -34.05 -2.21 10.55
N VAL A 63 -33.03 -2.12 11.40
CA VAL A 63 -31.69 -2.64 11.08
C VAL A 63 -31.54 -4.08 11.56
N GLY A 64 -31.15 -4.98 10.66
CA GLY A 64 -30.78 -6.35 10.97
C GLY A 64 -29.27 -6.57 10.82
N LEU A 65 -28.71 -7.43 11.67
CA LEU A 65 -27.32 -7.90 11.58
C LEU A 65 -27.30 -9.43 11.73
N LEU A 66 -27.14 -10.14 10.62
CA LEU A 66 -27.19 -11.61 10.55
C LEU A 66 -25.81 -12.21 10.30
N HIS A 67 -25.62 -13.49 10.64
CA HIS A 67 -24.53 -14.29 10.06
C HIS A 67 -24.61 -14.31 8.54
N ASN A 68 -23.45 -14.23 7.88
CA ASN A 68 -23.34 -14.18 6.42
C ASN A 68 -23.93 -15.41 5.70
N ASN A 69 -23.87 -16.58 6.31
CA ASN A 69 -24.19 -17.84 5.65
C ASN A 69 -25.65 -18.23 5.93
N CYS A 70 -26.48 -18.26 4.88
CA CYS A 70 -27.89 -18.61 4.94
C CYS A 70 -28.08 -20.01 5.58
N PRO A 71 -28.90 -20.15 6.65
CA PRO A 71 -28.95 -21.38 7.45
C PRO A 71 -29.49 -22.62 6.72
N HIS A 72 -30.06 -22.48 5.50
CA HIS A 72 -30.46 -23.61 4.67
C HIS A 72 -29.25 -24.34 4.04
N ARG A 73 -28.36 -23.65 3.31
CA ARG A 73 -27.19 -24.27 2.63
C ARG A 73 -25.92 -23.39 2.57
N GLY A 74 -25.77 -22.47 3.52
CA GLY A 74 -24.57 -21.65 3.67
C GLY A 74 -24.32 -20.59 2.60
N ALA A 75 -25.23 -20.36 1.65
CA ALA A 75 -25.09 -19.33 0.62
C ALA A 75 -25.00 -17.92 1.25
N SER A 76 -24.09 -17.08 0.74
CA SER A 76 -23.84 -15.74 1.30
C SER A 76 -25.04 -14.81 1.12
N LEU A 77 -25.56 -14.29 2.24
CA LEU A 77 -26.64 -13.31 2.30
C LEU A 77 -26.19 -11.91 1.86
N PHE A 78 -24.87 -11.66 1.67
CA PHE A 78 -24.39 -10.43 1.04
C PHE A 78 -24.97 -10.22 -0.37
N PHE A 79 -25.17 -11.30 -1.12
CA PHE A 79 -25.81 -11.23 -2.44
C PHE A 79 -27.34 -11.32 -2.36
N GLY A 80 -27.91 -11.32 -1.15
CA GLY A 80 -29.35 -11.38 -0.92
C GLY A 80 -30.05 -10.07 -1.32
N ARG A 81 -31.31 -10.17 -1.72
CA ARG A 81 -32.14 -8.99 -1.99
C ARG A 81 -32.82 -8.55 -0.71
N ASN A 82 -32.70 -7.28 -0.38
CA ASN A 82 -33.40 -6.67 0.75
C ASN A 82 -34.78 -6.24 0.26
N GLU A 83 -35.83 -6.99 0.62
CA GLU A 83 -37.17 -6.82 0.06
C GLU A 83 -38.25 -7.30 1.04
N GLU A 84 -39.38 -6.58 1.12
CA GLU A 84 -40.59 -7.01 1.84
C GLU A 84 -40.32 -7.45 3.31
N ALA A 85 -39.75 -6.54 4.11
CA ALA A 85 -39.42 -6.74 5.53
C ALA A 85 -38.39 -7.84 5.84
N GLY A 86 -37.50 -8.19 4.90
CA GLY A 86 -36.39 -9.11 5.20
C GLY A 86 -35.36 -9.25 4.08
N ILE A 87 -34.24 -9.89 4.40
CA ILE A 87 -33.19 -10.21 3.41
C ILE A 87 -33.44 -11.61 2.82
N ARG A 88 -33.61 -11.66 1.50
CA ARG A 88 -33.92 -12.86 0.74
C ARG A 88 -32.68 -13.46 0.09
N CYS A 89 -32.34 -14.69 0.48
CA CYS A 89 -31.25 -15.47 -0.11
C CYS A 89 -31.48 -15.72 -1.61
N VAL A 90 -30.56 -15.27 -2.47
CA VAL A 90 -30.67 -15.42 -3.93
C VAL A 90 -30.67 -16.86 -4.45
N TYR A 91 -30.20 -17.84 -3.66
CA TYR A 91 -30.05 -19.22 -4.14
C TYR A 91 -31.38 -20.01 -4.14
N HIS A 92 -32.08 -20.04 -3.00
CA HIS A 92 -33.36 -20.75 -2.85
C HIS A 92 -34.53 -19.84 -2.43
N GLY A 93 -34.33 -18.52 -2.37
CA GLY A 93 -35.39 -17.56 -2.09
C GLY A 93 -35.84 -17.46 -0.63
N TRP A 94 -35.20 -18.17 0.31
CA TRP A 94 -35.55 -18.08 1.75
C TRP A 94 -35.30 -16.66 2.26
N LYS A 95 -36.29 -16.08 2.95
CA LYS A 95 -36.24 -14.69 3.46
C LYS A 95 -36.21 -14.67 4.98
N PHE A 96 -35.36 -13.82 5.55
CA PHE A 96 -35.15 -13.68 6.98
C PHE A 96 -35.39 -12.24 7.43
N ASP A 97 -36.13 -12.05 8.53
CA ASP A 97 -36.33 -10.73 9.12
C ASP A 97 -35.09 -10.23 9.89
N ALA A 98 -35.14 -8.99 10.40
CA ALA A 98 -34.04 -8.39 11.18
C ALA A 98 -33.71 -9.15 12.49
N ALA A 99 -34.65 -9.95 13.00
CA ALA A 99 -34.47 -10.83 14.15
C ALA A 99 -34.07 -12.27 13.76
N GLY A 100 -33.76 -12.52 12.48
CA GLY A 100 -33.31 -13.80 11.93
C GLY A 100 -34.40 -14.85 11.73
N ASN A 101 -35.68 -14.54 11.97
CA ASN A 101 -36.76 -15.51 11.77
C ASN A 101 -36.94 -15.78 10.27
N CYS A 102 -37.11 -17.03 9.86
CA CYS A 102 -37.48 -17.33 8.49
C CYS A 102 -38.95 -16.92 8.27
N ILE A 103 -39.20 -15.95 7.39
CA ILE A 103 -40.54 -15.42 7.12
C ILE A 103 -41.15 -15.96 5.82
N ASP A 104 -40.32 -16.41 4.87
CA ASP A 104 -40.75 -16.94 3.57
C ASP A 104 -39.76 -17.99 3.01
N MET A 105 -40.28 -18.99 2.30
CA MET A 105 -39.57 -20.15 1.73
C MET A 105 -40.17 -20.57 0.37
N PRO A 106 -40.02 -19.76 -0.70
CA PRO A 106 -40.77 -19.94 -1.96
C PRO A 106 -40.38 -21.17 -2.80
N ASN A 107 -39.37 -21.94 -2.39
CA ASN A 107 -39.03 -23.23 -3.00
C ASN A 107 -39.66 -24.43 -2.27
N GLU A 108 -40.27 -24.21 -1.10
CA GLU A 108 -40.93 -25.25 -0.31
C GLU A 108 -42.44 -25.30 -0.68
N PRO A 109 -43.12 -26.44 -0.49
CA PRO A 109 -44.57 -26.51 -0.60
C PRO A 109 -45.26 -25.53 0.38
N ALA A 110 -46.43 -25.00 0.01
CA ALA A 110 -47.13 -23.98 0.80
C ALA A 110 -47.61 -24.49 2.18
N GLU A 111 -47.75 -25.81 2.31
CA GLU A 111 -48.03 -26.55 3.54
C GLU A 111 -46.82 -26.76 4.46
N SER A 112 -45.60 -26.35 4.05
CA SER A 112 -44.36 -26.55 4.81
C SER A 112 -44.24 -25.59 6.01
N ASP A 113 -44.25 -26.15 7.21
CA ASP A 113 -44.07 -25.43 8.48
C ASP A 113 -42.60 -25.06 8.78
N PHE A 114 -41.67 -25.49 7.95
CA PHE A 114 -40.25 -25.62 8.30
C PHE A 114 -39.57 -24.28 8.64
N LYS A 115 -40.13 -23.16 8.20
CA LYS A 115 -39.72 -21.79 8.59
C LYS A 115 -39.76 -21.54 10.11
N HIS A 116 -40.63 -22.26 10.82
CA HIS A 116 -40.71 -22.19 12.29
C HIS A 116 -39.61 -23.02 12.99
N ARG A 117 -38.80 -23.77 12.23
CA ARG A 117 -37.70 -24.62 12.72
C ARG A 117 -36.32 -24.09 12.34
N VAL A 118 -36.24 -23.08 11.48
CA VAL A 118 -34.98 -22.47 11.01
C VAL A 118 -34.94 -20.99 11.33
N LYS A 119 -33.87 -20.58 12.01
CA LYS A 119 -33.57 -19.20 12.35
C LYS A 119 -32.13 -18.90 11.94
N ALA A 120 -31.90 -17.77 11.29
CA ALA A 120 -30.55 -17.24 11.08
C ALA A 120 -30.01 -16.71 12.41
N VAL A 121 -28.71 -16.87 12.66
CA VAL A 121 -28.06 -16.20 13.80
C VAL A 121 -28.15 -14.69 13.55
N ALA A 122 -28.73 -13.98 14.50
CA ALA A 122 -29.09 -12.57 14.41
C ALA A 122 -28.73 -11.87 15.72
N TYR A 123 -28.22 -10.65 15.62
CA TYR A 123 -27.90 -9.82 16.79
C TYR A 123 -28.82 -8.60 16.86
N PRO A 124 -29.42 -8.30 18.03
CA PRO A 124 -30.23 -7.10 18.21
C PRO A 124 -29.40 -5.85 17.87
N CYS A 125 -30.05 -4.91 17.19
CA CYS A 125 -29.44 -3.67 16.72
C CYS A 125 -30.26 -2.45 17.18
N GLU A 126 -29.55 -1.38 17.52
CA GLU A 126 -30.11 -0.10 17.98
C GLU A 126 -29.36 1.06 17.31
N GLU A 127 -30.01 2.20 17.05
CA GLU A 127 -29.37 3.35 16.40
C GLU A 127 -29.29 4.57 17.31
N ARG A 128 -28.06 5.02 17.61
CA ARG A 128 -27.79 6.22 18.44
C ARG A 128 -26.50 6.92 17.99
N GLY A 129 -26.53 8.25 17.86
CA GLY A 129 -25.36 9.06 17.47
C GLY A 129 -24.88 8.89 16.02
N GLY A 130 -25.72 8.34 15.12
CA GLY A 130 -25.32 8.00 13.75
C GLY A 130 -24.55 6.68 13.64
N ILE A 131 -24.61 5.84 14.67
CA ILE A 131 -24.04 4.49 14.73
C ILE A 131 -25.17 3.48 14.95
N VAL A 132 -25.11 2.38 14.21
CA VAL A 132 -25.76 1.11 14.52
C VAL A 132 -24.91 0.38 15.55
N TRP A 133 -25.48 0.21 16.73
CA TRP A 133 -24.97 -0.57 17.84
C TRP A 133 -25.53 -1.99 17.73
N THR A 134 -24.76 -2.99 18.14
CA THR A 134 -25.25 -4.36 18.28
C THR A 134 -24.84 -4.96 19.63
N TYR A 135 -25.65 -5.87 20.17
CA TYR A 135 -25.31 -6.65 21.37
C TYR A 135 -25.19 -8.12 20.97
N MET A 136 -24.01 -8.71 21.20
CA MET A 136 -23.67 -10.06 20.76
C MET A 136 -23.62 -11.09 21.90
N GLY A 137 -24.00 -10.68 23.12
CA GLY A 137 -23.89 -11.49 24.32
C GLY A 137 -25.09 -12.42 24.56
N PRO A 138 -24.99 -13.31 25.57
CA PRO A 138 -25.96 -14.38 25.80
C PRO A 138 -27.27 -13.93 26.49
N ARG A 139 -27.40 -12.66 26.90
CA ARG A 139 -28.58 -12.18 27.64
C ARG A 139 -29.76 -11.98 26.69
N ALA A 140 -30.88 -12.64 26.98
CA ALA A 140 -32.13 -12.48 26.22
C ALA A 140 -32.64 -11.01 26.20
N ASN A 141 -32.39 -10.27 27.28
CA ASN A 141 -32.55 -8.82 27.32
C ASN A 141 -31.15 -8.18 27.40
N PRO A 142 -30.69 -7.43 26.39
CA PRO A 142 -29.45 -6.66 26.47
C PRO A 142 -29.43 -5.68 27.66
N PRO A 143 -28.25 -5.27 28.14
CA PRO A 143 -28.15 -4.09 29.02
C PRO A 143 -28.62 -2.83 28.28
N PRO A 144 -28.88 -1.69 28.98
CA PRO A 144 -29.06 -0.41 28.32
C PRO A 144 -27.85 -0.03 27.43
N LEU A 145 -28.09 0.74 26.37
CA LEU A 145 -27.00 1.33 25.57
C LEU A 145 -26.10 2.20 26.47
N PRO A 146 -24.76 2.17 26.29
CA PRO A 146 -23.84 2.93 27.12
C PRO A 146 -24.01 4.44 26.84
N ASP A 147 -24.27 5.22 27.89
CA ASP A 147 -24.52 6.67 27.82
C ASP A 147 -23.21 7.48 27.68
N LEU A 148 -22.54 7.23 26.56
CA LEU A 148 -21.32 7.91 26.11
C LEU A 148 -21.69 9.36 25.74
N GLU A 149 -21.08 10.37 26.38
CA GLU A 149 -21.53 11.77 26.30
C GLU A 149 -21.74 12.28 24.87
N ALA A 150 -20.87 11.92 23.92
CA ALA A 150 -20.99 12.38 22.53
C ALA A 150 -22.14 11.73 21.74
N ASN A 151 -22.79 10.69 22.26
CA ASN A 151 -23.96 10.03 21.67
C ASN A 151 -25.28 10.42 22.36
N MET A 152 -25.20 11.15 23.47
CA MET A 152 -26.35 11.57 24.31
C MET A 152 -26.85 12.99 23.99
N LEU A 153 -26.28 13.64 22.96
CA LEU A 153 -26.48 15.07 22.69
C LEU A 153 -26.81 15.30 21.21
N ASP A 154 -27.66 16.29 20.95
CA ASP A 154 -28.03 16.71 19.61
C ASP A 154 -26.82 17.19 18.79
N GLY A 155 -26.84 16.92 17.48
CA GLY A 155 -25.73 17.26 16.59
C GLY A 155 -24.48 16.40 16.78
N ALA A 156 -24.62 15.23 17.42
CA ALA A 156 -23.63 14.16 17.39
C ALA A 156 -23.27 13.76 15.95
N THR A 157 -22.00 13.47 15.72
CA THR A 157 -21.47 12.98 14.45
C THR A 157 -20.50 11.83 14.70
N ALA A 158 -20.64 10.76 13.92
CA ALA A 158 -19.79 9.59 13.96
C ALA A 158 -18.93 9.49 12.70
N THR A 159 -17.69 9.01 12.86
CA THR A 159 -16.81 8.61 11.76
C THR A 159 -16.15 7.29 12.10
N ALA A 160 -16.21 6.33 11.19
CA ALA A 160 -15.51 5.05 11.28
C ALA A 160 -14.29 5.04 10.34
N PHE A 161 -13.25 4.30 10.70
CA PHE A 161 -12.22 3.84 9.76
C PHE A 161 -11.51 2.56 10.22
N GLN A 162 -11.13 1.71 9.28
CA GLN A 162 -10.38 0.48 9.54
C GLN A 162 -8.88 0.76 9.69
N LEU A 163 -8.23 0.01 10.58
CA LEU A 163 -6.78 -0.13 10.69
C LEU A 163 -6.34 -1.61 10.68
N GLU A 164 -5.19 -1.85 10.08
CA GLU A 164 -4.39 -3.07 10.26
C GLU A 164 -3.62 -2.95 11.59
N GLY A 165 -3.84 -3.89 12.51
CA GLY A 165 -3.30 -3.91 13.86
C GLY A 165 -4.30 -4.48 14.89
N ASN A 166 -3.79 -5.16 15.92
CA ASN A 166 -4.64 -5.68 17.00
C ASN A 166 -5.22 -4.54 17.83
N TRP A 167 -6.47 -4.73 18.29
CA TRP A 167 -7.24 -3.72 19.02
C TRP A 167 -6.50 -3.12 20.21
N LEU A 168 -5.73 -3.94 20.95
CA LEU A 168 -5.03 -3.54 22.17
C LEU A 168 -3.90 -2.54 21.86
N GLN A 169 -3.17 -2.75 20.75
CA GLN A 169 -2.07 -1.88 20.33
C GLN A 169 -2.57 -0.49 19.92
N ILE A 170 -3.72 -0.45 19.23
CA ILE A 170 -4.36 0.78 18.76
C ILE A 170 -5.05 1.51 19.94
N LEU A 171 -5.51 0.76 20.95
CA LEU A 171 -6.05 1.31 22.20
C LEU A 171 -4.95 1.84 23.14
N GLU A 172 -3.81 1.16 23.23
CA GLU A 172 -2.63 1.66 23.94
C GLU A 172 -2.19 3.02 23.39
N GLY A 173 -2.21 3.19 22.06
CA GLY A 173 -1.94 4.48 21.41
C GLY A 173 -2.87 5.61 21.87
N ASP A 174 -4.16 5.36 22.08
CA ASP A 174 -5.09 6.37 22.62
C ASP A 174 -4.79 6.73 24.09
N ILE A 175 -4.26 5.76 24.85
CA ILE A 175 -3.90 5.92 26.26
C ILE A 175 -2.57 6.66 26.41
N ASP A 176 -1.56 6.33 25.59
CA ASP A 176 -0.28 7.03 25.62
C ASP A 176 -0.42 8.49 25.17
N THR A 177 -0.33 9.39 26.14
CA THR A 177 -0.33 10.82 25.89
C THR A 177 0.95 11.35 25.24
N THR A 178 2.01 10.56 25.05
CA THR A 178 3.33 11.05 24.63
C THR A 178 3.61 10.88 23.14
N HIS A 179 3.15 9.78 22.49
CA HIS A 179 3.37 9.52 21.06
C HIS A 179 2.91 10.70 20.19
N VAL A 180 1.82 11.39 20.56
CA VAL A 180 1.25 12.51 19.80
C VAL A 180 2.30 13.60 19.52
N GLY A 181 3.18 13.91 20.50
CA GLY A 181 4.26 14.89 20.37
C GLY A 181 5.42 14.45 19.45
N PHE A 182 5.44 13.18 19.04
CA PHE A 182 6.38 12.61 18.06
C PHE A 182 5.67 12.31 16.73
N LEU A 183 4.67 11.43 16.74
CA LEU A 183 3.98 10.92 15.55
C LEU A 183 3.15 11.99 14.82
N HIS A 184 2.42 12.82 15.56
CA HIS A 184 1.52 13.81 14.96
C HIS A 184 2.14 15.20 14.87
N TYR A 185 2.99 15.58 15.83
CA TYR A 185 3.56 16.94 15.92
C TYR A 185 5.09 17.00 15.76
N GLY A 186 5.79 15.89 15.47
CA GLY A 186 7.26 15.84 15.52
C GLY A 186 8.03 16.82 14.62
N GLY A 187 7.41 17.28 13.53
CA GLY A 187 7.95 18.32 12.64
C GLY A 187 7.47 19.75 12.91
N LEU A 188 6.72 19.97 14.00
CA LEU A 188 6.20 21.27 14.41
C LEU A 188 7.03 21.85 15.56
N ARG A 189 7.10 23.19 15.63
CA ARG A 189 7.79 23.90 16.72
C ARG A 189 6.79 24.36 17.79
N PRO A 190 7.14 24.32 19.09
CA PRO A 190 6.25 24.76 20.17
C PRO A 190 5.87 26.25 20.06
N GLU A 191 6.76 27.12 19.58
CA GLU A 191 6.49 28.54 19.37
C GLU A 191 5.51 28.86 18.23
N ASP A 192 5.24 27.90 17.33
CA ASP A 192 4.22 28.02 16.27
C ASP A 192 2.82 27.54 16.74
N GLN A 193 2.68 27.10 17.99
CA GLN A 193 1.42 26.61 18.55
C GLN A 193 0.65 27.71 19.31
N PRO A 194 -0.69 27.65 19.39
CA PRO A 194 -1.45 28.58 20.21
C PRO A 194 -1.03 28.50 21.69
N PRO A 195 -0.77 29.63 22.37
CA PRO A 195 -0.40 29.62 23.78
C PRO A 195 -1.46 28.96 24.67
N GLY A 196 -1.00 28.17 25.66
CA GLY A 196 -1.85 27.38 26.56
C GLY A 196 -2.46 26.13 25.91
N SER A 197 -2.12 25.81 24.66
CA SER A 197 -2.70 24.67 23.95
C SER A 197 -2.02 23.33 24.28
N PHE A 198 -2.76 22.25 24.04
CA PHE A 198 -2.25 20.88 24.13
C PHE A 198 -0.99 20.65 23.25
N SER A 199 -0.95 21.19 22.03
CA SER A 199 0.21 21.02 21.15
C SER A 199 1.43 21.84 21.60
N GLU A 200 1.23 22.98 22.26
CA GLU A 200 2.34 23.71 22.90
C GLU A 200 2.98 22.87 24.01
N TYR A 201 2.20 22.42 25.00
CA TYR A 201 2.73 21.67 26.14
C TYR A 201 3.37 20.33 25.73
N GLN A 202 2.80 19.65 24.73
CA GLN A 202 3.41 18.47 24.10
C GLN A 202 4.82 18.74 23.57
N LEU A 203 4.97 19.83 22.80
CA LEU A 203 6.22 20.12 22.09
C LEU A 203 7.28 20.75 23.00
N ARG A 204 6.87 21.52 24.03
CA ARG A 204 7.79 22.05 25.04
C ARG A 204 8.33 20.96 25.97
N GLN A 205 7.50 20.01 26.38
CA GLN A 205 7.89 18.94 27.29
C GLN A 205 7.25 17.62 26.85
N LYS A 206 7.96 16.84 26.01
CA LYS A 206 7.45 15.55 25.50
C LYS A 206 7.15 14.54 26.63
N PRO A 207 8.05 14.30 27.61
CA PRO A 207 7.76 13.43 28.75
C PRO A 207 6.60 13.96 29.59
N ALA A 208 5.72 13.06 30.03
CA ALA A 208 4.65 13.35 30.98
C ALA A 208 4.86 12.58 32.28
N HIS A 209 4.48 13.18 33.41
CA HIS A 209 4.26 12.45 34.65
C HIS A 209 2.81 11.97 34.65
N PHE A 210 2.58 10.66 34.74
CA PHE A 210 1.22 10.09 34.76
C PHE A 210 0.76 9.85 36.21
N GLU A 211 -0.44 10.31 36.53
CA GLU A 211 -1.26 9.76 37.61
C GLU A 211 -2.33 8.86 37.00
N VAL A 212 -2.71 7.76 37.68
CA VAL A 212 -3.78 6.86 37.25
C VAL A 212 -4.65 6.54 38.46
N ILE A 213 -5.97 6.54 38.27
CA ILE A 213 -6.95 6.11 39.26
C ILE A 213 -7.90 5.07 38.65
N ASP A 214 -8.17 4.02 39.42
CA ASP A 214 -9.17 3.02 39.06
C ASP A 214 -10.59 3.61 39.21
N THR A 215 -11.49 3.13 38.35
CA THR A 215 -12.90 3.51 38.35
C THR A 215 -13.77 2.26 38.13
N PRO A 216 -15.07 2.27 38.49
CA PRO A 216 -15.93 1.10 38.30
C PRO A 216 -16.09 0.63 36.84
N GLY A 217 -15.71 1.44 35.84
CA GLY A 217 -15.81 1.11 34.41
C GLY A 217 -14.47 0.90 33.70
N GLY A 218 -13.32 1.10 34.37
CA GLY A 218 -12.00 1.18 33.73
C GLY A 218 -11.07 2.10 34.52
N VAL A 219 -10.24 2.92 33.85
CA VAL A 219 -9.31 3.85 34.52
C VAL A 219 -9.47 5.29 34.03
N ALA A 220 -9.27 6.25 34.93
CA ALA A 220 -9.00 7.64 34.57
C ALA A 220 -7.51 7.95 34.76
N TYR A 221 -6.89 8.66 33.84
CA TYR A 221 -5.46 8.98 33.89
C TYR A 221 -5.18 10.45 33.59
N GLY A 222 -4.26 11.04 34.35
CA GLY A 222 -3.86 12.44 34.27
C GLY A 222 -2.41 12.58 33.86
N ALA A 223 -2.17 13.17 32.70
CA ALA A 223 -0.83 13.45 32.20
C ALA A 223 -0.39 14.88 32.56
N ARG A 224 0.49 14.99 33.56
CA ARG A 224 1.04 16.24 34.09
C ARG A 224 2.30 16.69 33.35
N ARG A 225 2.38 18.00 33.06
CA ARG A 225 3.55 18.70 32.53
C ARG A 225 3.73 20.05 33.26
N PRO A 226 4.92 20.67 33.26
CA PRO A 226 5.12 22.02 33.77
C PRO A 226 4.20 23.03 33.06
N GLY A 227 3.56 23.93 33.83
CA GLY A 227 2.78 25.05 33.32
C GLY A 227 3.55 26.37 33.42
N PRO A 228 2.84 27.51 33.48
CA PRO A 228 3.38 28.78 33.97
C PRO A 228 4.02 28.66 35.38
N PRO A 229 4.79 29.67 35.84
CA PRO A 229 5.43 29.63 37.16
C PRO A 229 4.43 29.39 38.31
N GLY A 230 4.59 28.26 39.01
CA GLY A 230 3.68 27.82 40.09
C GLY A 230 2.54 26.90 39.64
N GLU A 231 2.37 26.66 38.33
CA GLU A 231 1.26 25.91 37.75
C GLU A 231 1.70 24.60 37.06
N HIS A 232 0.72 23.73 36.79
CA HIS A 232 0.89 22.47 36.09
C HIS A 232 -0.18 22.29 35.02
N TYR A 233 0.23 21.99 33.79
CA TYR A 233 -0.68 21.55 32.74
C TYR A 233 -1.07 20.09 32.98
N TRP A 234 -2.38 19.81 32.96
CA TRP A 234 -2.93 18.47 33.08
C TRP A 234 -3.78 18.12 31.87
N ARG A 235 -3.52 16.96 31.28
CA ARG A 235 -4.40 16.31 30.29
C ARG A 235 -5.04 15.08 30.93
N ILE A 236 -6.31 15.18 31.31
CA ILE A 236 -7.06 14.15 32.05
C ILE A 236 -7.98 13.40 31.08
N ALA A 237 -7.88 12.08 31.06
CA ALA A 237 -8.50 11.17 30.10
C ALA A 237 -9.10 9.95 30.80
N GLN A 238 -9.88 9.15 30.07
CA GLN A 238 -10.45 7.89 30.58
C GLN A 238 -10.34 6.77 29.54
N PHE A 239 -10.15 5.54 30.02
CA PHE A 239 -10.40 4.31 29.31
C PHE A 239 -11.53 3.57 30.04
N CYS A 240 -12.54 3.11 29.31
CA CYS A 240 -13.60 2.27 29.85
C CYS A 240 -13.69 0.94 29.09
N MET A 241 -13.94 -0.13 29.82
CA MET A 241 -14.05 -1.47 29.27
C MET A 241 -15.21 -1.58 28.27
N PRO A 242 -15.07 -2.39 27.21
CA PRO A 242 -13.87 -3.17 26.87
C PRO A 242 -12.86 -2.39 25.99
N PHE A 243 -13.32 -1.42 25.20
CA PHE A 243 -12.50 -0.75 24.17
C PHE A 243 -12.77 0.75 23.98
N TYR A 244 -13.34 1.43 24.98
CA TYR A 244 -13.76 2.84 24.88
C TYR A 244 -12.70 3.80 25.41
N THR A 245 -12.45 4.88 24.68
CA THR A 245 -11.40 5.87 25.01
C THR A 245 -11.95 7.29 24.97
N PHE A 246 -11.73 8.06 26.03
CA PHE A 246 -12.23 9.44 26.15
C PHE A 246 -11.05 10.39 26.05
N THR A 247 -10.64 10.67 24.81
CA THR A 247 -9.43 11.42 24.51
C THR A 247 -9.65 12.94 24.73
N PRO A 248 -9.02 13.56 25.75
CA PRO A 248 -9.32 14.93 26.15
C PRO A 248 -8.92 15.96 25.07
N PRO A 249 -9.87 16.82 24.66
CA PRO A 249 -9.68 17.73 23.54
C PRO A 249 -9.22 19.14 23.98
N GLY A 250 -7.99 19.24 24.48
CA GLY A 250 -7.38 20.52 24.82
C GLY A 250 -7.95 21.15 26.09
N VAL A 251 -8.89 22.09 25.94
CA VAL A 251 -9.52 22.81 27.08
C VAL A 251 -10.78 22.07 27.50
N LEU A 252 -10.90 21.79 28.81
CA LEU A 252 -12.05 21.09 29.40
C LEU A 252 -13.38 21.75 29.01
N GLY A 253 -14.37 20.92 28.66
CA GLY A 253 -15.72 21.35 28.29
C GLY A 253 -15.90 21.94 26.88
N LEU A 254 -14.83 22.24 26.12
CA LEU A 254 -14.97 22.89 24.80
C LEU A 254 -15.21 21.94 23.62
N LYS A 255 -14.98 20.64 23.79
CA LYS A 255 -15.34 19.57 22.84
C LYS A 255 -15.69 18.32 23.63
N LYS A 256 -16.62 17.53 23.11
CA LYS A 256 -17.11 16.28 23.69
C LYS A 256 -16.91 15.18 22.66
N ASN A 257 -16.09 14.18 22.97
CA ASN A 257 -15.79 13.08 22.06
C ASN A 257 -15.35 11.81 22.79
N ASN A 258 -15.64 10.68 22.19
CA ASN A 258 -15.15 9.37 22.61
C ASN A 258 -14.78 8.52 21.38
N GLY A 259 -13.82 7.63 21.55
CA GLY A 259 -13.43 6.61 20.61
C GLY A 259 -13.93 5.23 21.03
N ALA A 260 -14.01 4.32 20.07
CA ALA A 260 -14.04 2.89 20.30
C ALA A 260 -12.99 2.21 19.41
N ARG A 261 -12.33 1.17 19.93
CA ARG A 261 -11.33 0.35 19.24
C ARG A 261 -11.87 -1.05 19.05
N VAL A 262 -12.86 -1.16 18.16
CA VAL A 262 -13.67 -2.36 17.99
C VAL A 262 -12.88 -3.39 17.16
N PRO A 263 -12.53 -4.56 17.71
CA PRO A 263 -11.85 -5.58 16.93
C PRO A 263 -12.74 -6.12 15.82
N MET A 264 -12.21 -6.19 14.61
CA MET A 264 -12.81 -6.95 13.52
C MET A 264 -12.40 -8.42 13.65
N ASP A 265 -11.13 -8.67 13.94
CA ASP A 265 -10.53 -9.96 14.29
C ASP A 265 -9.28 -9.73 15.19
N ASP A 266 -8.38 -10.72 15.30
CA ASP A 266 -7.16 -10.63 16.09
C ASP A 266 -6.07 -9.69 15.49
N TYR A 267 -6.24 -9.22 14.24
CA TYR A 267 -5.24 -8.50 13.45
C TYR A 267 -5.77 -7.19 12.82
N HIS A 268 -7.07 -6.92 12.88
CA HIS A 268 -7.73 -5.75 12.29
C HIS A 268 -8.71 -5.09 13.28
N THR A 269 -8.79 -3.76 13.25
CA THR A 269 -9.61 -2.97 14.18
C THR A 269 -10.39 -1.88 13.45
N MET A 270 -11.69 -1.77 13.75
CA MET A 270 -12.54 -0.68 13.31
C MET A 270 -12.55 0.43 14.37
N ASN A 271 -11.99 1.58 14.01
CA ASN A 271 -11.96 2.77 14.86
C ASN A 271 -13.21 3.60 14.65
N PHE A 272 -14.09 3.67 15.64
CA PHE A 272 -15.19 4.63 15.67
C PHE A 272 -14.78 5.86 16.50
N PHE A 273 -15.11 7.05 16.00
CA PHE A 273 -15.01 8.31 16.73
C PHE A 273 -16.35 9.03 16.73
N MET A 274 -16.84 9.36 17.91
CA MET A 274 -18.10 10.07 18.14
C MET A 274 -17.77 11.47 18.67
N ASN A 275 -18.37 12.52 18.08
CA ASN A 275 -18.06 13.92 18.39
C ASN A 275 -19.33 14.79 18.36
N VAL A 276 -19.46 15.69 19.34
CA VAL A 276 -20.53 16.70 19.37
C VAL A 276 -19.96 18.09 19.12
N GLY A 277 -20.59 18.82 18.21
CA GLY A 277 -20.18 20.15 17.77
C GLY A 277 -19.13 20.12 16.65
N GLY A 278 -19.26 21.05 15.70
CA GLY A 278 -18.37 21.14 14.54
C GLY A 278 -16.91 21.44 14.92
N ARG A 279 -15.98 20.97 14.08
CA ARG A 279 -14.52 21.20 14.19
C ARG A 279 -14.21 22.70 14.15
N ARG A 280 -14.16 23.36 15.32
CA ARG A 280 -13.75 24.77 15.44
C ARG A 280 -12.37 24.99 14.79
N PRO A 281 -12.18 26.06 14.00
CA PRO A 281 -10.85 26.46 13.56
C PRO A 281 -9.90 26.67 14.76
N GLY A 282 -8.65 26.22 14.65
CA GLY A 282 -7.59 26.49 15.63
C GLY A 282 -7.48 25.54 16.84
N THR A 283 -8.29 24.46 16.94
CA THR A 283 -8.19 23.49 18.06
C THR A 283 -7.35 22.24 17.76
N GLY A 284 -6.76 22.16 16.57
CA GLY A 284 -5.62 21.30 16.25
C GLY A 284 -4.50 22.16 15.67
N PRO A 285 -3.26 21.64 15.52
CA PRO A 285 -2.15 22.42 15.01
C PRO A 285 -2.43 22.94 13.60
N LEU A 286 -1.93 24.15 13.32
CA LEU A 286 -1.96 24.74 11.99
C LEU A 286 -1.23 23.84 11.01
N GLY A 287 -1.92 23.37 9.97
CA GLY A 287 -1.37 22.48 8.93
C GLY A 287 -1.77 21.00 9.02
N ALA A 288 -2.45 20.53 10.07
CA ALA A 288 -2.86 19.12 10.16
C ALA A 288 -3.97 18.73 9.14
N VAL A 289 -3.54 18.11 8.04
CA VAL A 289 -4.39 17.45 7.05
C VAL A 289 -4.83 16.08 7.58
N PHE A 290 -6.13 15.85 7.66
CA PHE A 290 -6.71 14.54 7.94
C PHE A 290 -7.11 13.89 6.61
N PRO A 291 -6.86 12.58 6.41
CA PRO A 291 -7.26 11.89 5.19
C PRO A 291 -8.79 11.80 5.08
N LYS A 292 -9.28 11.70 3.84
CA LYS A 292 -10.68 11.38 3.57
C LYS A 292 -10.84 9.87 3.53
N TYR A 293 -11.49 9.30 4.54
CA TYR A 293 -11.90 7.91 4.55
C TYR A 293 -13.03 7.69 3.54
N ILE A 294 -12.98 6.57 2.82
CA ILE A 294 -13.97 6.14 1.82
C ILE A 294 -14.03 4.61 1.92
N PRO A 295 -15.20 3.96 1.77
CA PRO A 295 -15.24 2.52 1.51
C PRO A 295 -14.42 2.20 0.25
N ASN A 296 -13.34 1.44 0.42
CA ASN A 296 -12.39 1.17 -0.66
C ASN A 296 -12.79 -0.07 -1.50
N THR A 297 -13.53 -1.01 -0.89
CA THR A 297 -14.03 -2.25 -1.50
C THR A 297 -15.34 -2.70 -0.83
N THR A 298 -15.90 -3.83 -1.27
CA THR A 298 -17.08 -4.50 -0.67
C THR A 298 -16.74 -5.86 -0.03
N ASP A 299 -15.46 -6.13 0.25
CA ASP A 299 -15.00 -7.32 0.95
C ASP A 299 -15.08 -7.16 2.49
N TRP A 300 -14.38 -8.02 3.25
CA TRP A 300 -14.35 -7.99 4.72
C TRP A 300 -13.42 -6.92 5.31
N TYR A 301 -12.51 -6.35 4.51
CA TYR A 301 -11.32 -5.59 4.93
C TYR A 301 -11.07 -4.27 4.17
N GLY A 302 -12.07 -3.70 3.47
CA GLY A 302 -11.96 -2.35 2.87
C GLY A 302 -12.98 -1.33 3.36
N ARG A 303 -13.71 -1.65 4.44
CA ARG A 303 -14.84 -0.85 4.94
C ARG A 303 -14.32 0.40 5.65
N HIS A 304 -14.61 1.58 5.11
CA HIS A 304 -14.08 2.86 5.57
C HIS A 304 -12.53 2.89 5.69
N GLY A 305 -11.82 2.25 4.77
CA GLY A 305 -10.36 2.29 4.74
C GLY A 305 -9.81 3.72 4.59
N VAL A 306 -8.56 3.92 5.00
CA VAL A 306 -7.84 5.18 4.72
C VAL A 306 -7.60 5.26 3.22
N GLY A 307 -8.33 6.13 2.53
CA GLY A 307 -8.08 6.38 1.12
C GLY A 307 -6.68 6.96 0.93
N ARG A 308 -5.74 6.17 0.36
CA ARG A 308 -4.50 6.74 -0.23
C ARG A 308 -4.96 7.86 -1.16
N LEU A 309 -4.53 9.10 -0.89
CA LEU A 309 -5.11 10.31 -1.47
C LEU A 309 -5.22 10.23 -3.01
N GLN A 310 -6.41 9.90 -3.49
CA GLN A 310 -6.79 10.13 -4.88
C GLN A 310 -6.74 11.65 -5.10
N ARG A 311 -5.64 12.13 -5.67
CA ARG A 311 -5.50 13.51 -6.09
C ARG A 311 -6.51 13.75 -7.19
N HIS A 312 -7.66 14.33 -6.86
CA HIS A 312 -8.68 14.75 -7.82
C HIS A 312 -8.08 15.74 -8.84
N ARG A 313 -7.56 15.22 -9.96
CA ARG A 313 -7.36 15.99 -11.20
C ARG A 313 -8.74 16.51 -11.59
N LYS A 314 -8.97 17.81 -11.41
CA LYS A 314 -10.15 18.48 -11.97
C LYS A 314 -10.07 18.41 -13.50
N HIS A 315 -10.82 17.50 -14.11
CA HIS A 315 -11.01 17.50 -15.56
C HIS A 315 -11.98 18.63 -15.95
N PRO A 316 -11.59 19.56 -16.84
CA PRO A 316 -12.51 20.57 -17.37
C PRO A 316 -13.27 20.02 -18.61
N HIS A 317 -14.59 20.21 -18.59
CA HIS A 317 -15.54 19.88 -19.68
C HIS A 317 -15.74 18.37 -19.95
N ALA A 318 -16.94 17.89 -20.30
CA ALA A 318 -18.06 18.56 -20.96
C ALA A 318 -19.45 18.23 -20.38
N GLY A 319 -20.43 19.09 -20.68
CA GLY A 319 -21.84 18.95 -20.29
C GLY A 319 -22.48 20.33 -20.11
N ARG A 320 -23.66 20.57 -20.72
CA ARG A 320 -24.44 21.81 -20.56
C ARG A 320 -25.80 21.48 -19.94
N GLY A 321 -26.24 22.28 -18.97
CA GLY A 321 -27.64 22.33 -18.54
C GLY A 321 -27.81 22.70 -17.07
N GLY A 322 -28.69 23.67 -16.80
CA GLY A 322 -29.10 24.07 -15.44
C GLY A 322 -28.38 25.32 -14.92
N ASP A 323 -29.15 26.40 -14.75
CA ASP A 323 -28.74 27.57 -13.96
C ASP A 323 -28.81 27.27 -12.45
N LEU A 324 -27.94 27.89 -11.66
CA LEU A 324 -28.37 28.94 -10.74
C LEU A 324 -27.18 29.75 -10.20
N GLN A 325 -27.48 30.99 -9.81
CA GLN A 325 -26.48 31.99 -9.40
C GLN A 325 -26.33 31.98 -7.88
N HIS A 326 -25.09 32.09 -7.39
CA HIS A 326 -24.63 33.19 -6.53
C HIS A 326 -23.12 33.05 -6.30
N GLY A 327 -22.42 34.14 -5.99
CA GLY A 327 -20.99 34.10 -5.72
C GLY A 327 -20.50 35.32 -4.96
N THR A 328 -19.29 35.19 -4.40
CA THR A 328 -18.53 36.30 -3.83
C THR A 328 -17.04 36.03 -4.09
N ASP A 329 -16.38 37.01 -4.71
CA ASP A 329 -14.94 37.02 -4.99
C ASP A 329 -14.22 37.79 -3.87
N LEU A 330 -13.03 37.34 -3.48
CA LEU A 330 -12.09 38.13 -2.68
C LEU A 330 -10.66 37.61 -2.90
N ARG A 331 -9.79 38.50 -3.38
CA ARG A 331 -8.40 38.20 -3.73
C ARG A 331 -7.43 38.71 -2.66
N SER A 332 -6.25 38.07 -2.65
CA SER A 332 -4.94 38.70 -2.37
C SER A 332 -4.69 39.31 -0.99
N LEU A 333 -3.59 38.87 -0.36
CA LEU A 333 -2.54 39.79 0.11
C LEU A 333 -1.19 39.06 0.21
N HIS A 334 -0.13 39.66 -0.34
CA HIS A 334 1.26 39.29 -0.07
C HIS A 334 1.83 40.20 1.03
N GLY A 335 2.75 39.68 1.84
CA GLY A 335 3.55 40.49 2.76
C GLY A 335 4.59 39.67 3.50
N ALA A 336 5.88 39.97 3.29
CA ALA A 336 6.99 39.39 4.03
C ALA A 336 8.03 40.48 4.34
N PRO A 337 8.61 40.51 5.55
CA PRO A 337 9.83 41.25 5.83
C PRO A 337 11.03 40.33 6.13
N ARG A 338 12.23 40.82 5.82
CA ARG A 338 13.53 40.26 6.26
C ARG A 338 13.97 40.91 7.59
N LEU A 339 15.11 40.43 8.13
CA LEU A 339 16.07 40.99 9.11
C LEU A 339 16.25 40.06 10.32
N SER A 340 17.39 39.97 11.02
CA SER A 340 18.81 40.16 10.67
C SER A 340 19.69 39.66 11.83
N ARG A 341 20.89 39.12 11.58
CA ARG A 341 21.81 38.67 12.64
C ARG A 341 22.30 39.82 13.55
N ARG A 342 22.35 39.59 14.87
CA ARG A 342 23.63 39.52 15.62
C ARG A 342 23.46 39.06 17.08
N ASP A 343 24.58 38.62 17.64
CA ASP A 343 24.79 38.01 18.95
C ASP A 343 25.14 39.08 20.01
N GLY A 344 24.98 38.78 21.31
CA GLY A 344 25.54 39.60 22.40
C GLY A 344 24.78 39.61 23.73
N ASP A 345 25.21 38.75 24.66
CA ASP A 345 25.07 38.89 26.13
C ASP A 345 26.39 39.55 26.66
N PRO A 346 26.56 40.00 27.94
CA PRO A 346 25.65 40.11 29.08
C PRO A 346 25.65 41.52 29.76
N GLY A 347 25.04 41.65 30.95
CA GLY A 347 25.60 42.56 31.98
C GLY A 347 24.62 43.30 32.90
N ALA A 348 24.84 43.17 34.21
CA ALA A 348 24.08 43.78 35.31
C ALA A 348 24.14 45.33 35.38
N ALA A 349 23.28 45.91 36.22
CA ALA A 349 23.14 47.35 36.44
C ALA A 349 24.23 47.98 37.35
N THR A 350 24.44 49.30 37.24
CA THR A 350 24.30 50.26 38.38
C THR A 350 24.41 51.74 37.97
N ILE A 351 23.48 52.56 38.49
CA ILE A 351 23.64 53.90 39.12
C ILE A 351 24.28 55.09 38.32
N ALA A 352 23.66 56.27 38.52
CA ALA A 352 24.16 57.65 38.31
C ALA A 352 24.40 58.16 36.86
N GLU A 353 24.31 59.47 36.59
CA GLU A 353 23.38 60.50 37.10
C GLU A 353 23.39 61.71 36.14
N CYS A 354 22.37 62.58 36.27
CA CYS A 354 22.40 64.03 35.98
C CYS A 354 22.69 64.54 34.55
N SER A 355 21.83 65.46 34.10
CA SER A 355 22.08 66.47 33.05
C SER A 355 22.19 65.97 31.58
N GLN A 356 21.86 66.75 30.55
CA GLN A 356 21.10 68.00 30.53
C GLN A 356 20.33 68.20 29.20
N SER A 357 19.41 69.16 29.28
CA SER A 357 18.81 70.01 28.23
C SER A 357 19.61 70.24 26.91
N ALA A 358 19.04 70.67 25.78
CA ALA A 358 17.72 71.29 25.60
C ALA A 358 17.21 71.40 24.13
N ARG A 359 15.87 71.33 23.98
CA ARG A 359 15.00 72.31 23.27
C ARG A 359 15.31 72.77 21.82
N ARG A 360 14.30 72.51 20.96
CA ARG A 360 13.72 73.44 19.93
C ARG A 360 14.60 73.69 18.67
N ALA A 361 14.08 74.19 17.54
CA ALA A 361 12.77 74.77 17.26
C ALA A 361 12.15 74.36 15.89
N ARG A 362 10.84 74.63 15.76
CA ARG A 362 10.05 74.74 14.50
C ARG A 362 10.14 76.20 13.94
N PRO A 363 9.39 76.60 12.89
CA PRO A 363 9.36 76.16 11.48
C PRO A 363 9.29 77.40 10.52
N HIS A 364 8.51 77.33 9.42
CA HIS A 364 8.03 78.43 8.54
C HIS A 364 9.08 79.11 7.61
N SER A 365 8.70 79.79 6.51
CA SER A 365 7.73 79.49 5.42
C SER A 365 7.73 80.59 4.34
N GLU A 366 7.36 80.25 3.10
CA GLU A 366 6.90 81.13 1.99
C GLU A 366 7.74 82.35 1.52
N ARG A 367 7.96 82.45 0.20
CA ARG A 367 7.30 83.42 -0.75
C ARG A 367 8.01 83.37 -2.12
N ARG A 368 7.48 83.72 -3.30
CA ARG A 368 6.16 84.07 -3.90
C ARG A 368 6.44 85.13 -4.99
N ARG A 369 6.11 84.88 -6.27
CA ARG A 369 5.92 85.93 -7.32
C ARG A 369 4.99 85.39 -8.46
N GLN A 370 4.71 86.20 -9.48
CA GLN A 370 3.50 86.21 -10.34
C GLN A 370 3.84 86.66 -11.79
N PRO A 371 2.93 86.77 -12.80
CA PRO A 371 1.73 85.97 -13.20
C PRO A 371 1.44 85.87 -14.76
N ARG A 372 0.30 85.26 -15.15
CA ARG A 372 -0.64 85.52 -16.31
C ARG A 372 -0.61 84.72 -17.66
N ARG A 373 -1.77 84.06 -17.94
CA ARG A 373 -2.52 83.76 -19.23
C ARG A 373 -1.86 82.79 -20.27
N VAL A 374 -2.56 82.13 -21.24
CA VAL A 374 -3.95 82.22 -21.81
C VAL A 374 -4.53 80.82 -22.26
N SER A 375 -5.87 80.63 -22.29
CA SER A 375 -6.77 79.74 -23.14
C SER A 375 -6.41 78.29 -23.60
N GLY A 376 -7.31 77.30 -23.82
CA GLY A 376 -8.77 77.12 -23.57
C GLY A 376 -9.49 75.98 -24.41
N ALA A 377 -10.62 75.41 -23.91
CA ALA A 377 -11.66 74.55 -24.59
C ALA A 377 -11.30 73.08 -25.06
N LEU A 378 -12.18 72.14 -25.52
CA LEU A 378 -13.66 72.06 -25.72
C LEU A 378 -14.34 70.67 -25.37
N ARG A 379 -14.96 69.88 -26.31
CA ARG A 379 -15.91 68.74 -26.05
C ARG A 379 -16.16 67.71 -27.22
N ARG A 380 -16.63 66.48 -26.86
CA ARG A 380 -17.65 65.55 -27.51
C ARG A 380 -17.37 64.56 -28.70
N SER A 381 -17.34 63.25 -28.39
CA SER A 381 -18.21 62.09 -28.83
C SER A 381 -18.49 61.62 -30.31
N ILE A 382 -18.26 60.30 -30.58
CA ILE A 382 -19.12 59.28 -31.29
C ILE A 382 -19.24 59.38 -32.86
N PRO A 383 -19.45 58.31 -33.72
CA PRO A 383 -20.09 56.97 -33.54
C PRO A 383 -19.33 55.68 -34.06
N ALA A 384 -19.91 54.87 -34.99
CA ALA A 384 -19.63 53.43 -35.32
C ALA A 384 -19.85 53.03 -36.82
N CYS A 385 -19.67 51.74 -37.23
CA CYS A 385 -20.15 51.21 -38.54
C CYS A 385 -20.48 49.67 -38.56
N ARG A 386 -21.09 49.16 -39.66
CA ARG A 386 -21.69 47.79 -39.82
C ARG A 386 -21.21 47.02 -41.09
N ARG A 387 -21.30 45.67 -41.09
CA ARG A 387 -21.66 44.71 -42.19
C ARG A 387 -21.62 43.26 -41.64
N GLY A 388 -22.25 42.21 -42.21
CA GLY A 388 -23.19 42.09 -43.35
C GLY A 388 -23.59 40.61 -43.62
N LEU A 389 -24.88 40.34 -43.87
CA LEU A 389 -25.56 39.01 -43.95
C LEU A 389 -25.19 38.07 -45.14
N GLY A 390 -25.39 36.74 -44.97
CA GLY A 390 -25.55 35.71 -46.05
C GLY A 390 -25.11 34.30 -45.59
N ARG A 391 -25.91 33.21 -45.54
CA ARG A 391 -26.69 32.43 -46.56
C ARG A 391 -25.80 31.75 -47.63
N ARG A 392 -25.96 30.46 -48.03
CA ARG A 392 -26.83 29.31 -47.62
C ARG A 392 -26.29 27.98 -48.24
N TYR A 393 -26.61 26.82 -47.63
CA TYR A 393 -26.83 25.46 -48.21
C TYR A 393 -26.06 24.94 -49.45
N ALA A 394 -25.46 23.72 -49.35
CA ALA A 394 -25.76 22.54 -50.19
C ALA A 394 -25.04 21.24 -49.74
N ARG A 395 -25.47 20.09 -50.30
CA ARG A 395 -25.03 18.66 -50.13
C ARG A 395 -25.22 17.97 -51.51
N PRO A 396 -24.86 16.68 -51.77
CA PRO A 396 -23.84 15.77 -51.22
C PRO A 396 -23.11 14.98 -52.37
N ALA A 397 -22.77 13.69 -52.14
CA ALA A 397 -22.51 12.60 -53.13
C ALA A 397 -21.15 12.59 -53.88
N GLN A 398 -20.69 11.47 -54.48
CA GLN A 398 -20.57 10.03 -54.10
C GLN A 398 -19.81 9.28 -55.25
N GLY A 399 -19.32 8.05 -55.03
CA GLY A 399 -18.64 7.21 -56.05
C GLY A 399 -17.11 7.36 -56.03
N VAL A 400 -16.26 6.39 -55.66
CA VAL A 400 -16.24 4.90 -55.61
C VAL A 400 -15.88 4.22 -56.95
N ARG A 401 -14.86 3.34 -56.88
CA ARG A 401 -14.38 2.27 -57.81
C ARG A 401 -13.06 2.54 -58.55
N ARG A 402 -12.25 1.53 -58.91
CA ARG A 402 -11.87 0.22 -58.26
C ARG A 402 -10.76 -0.44 -59.12
N THR A 403 -9.90 -1.28 -58.52
CA THR A 403 -8.95 -2.22 -59.19
C THR A 403 -7.80 -1.54 -59.95
N SER A 404 -6.68 -2.20 -60.31
CA SER A 404 -6.30 -3.64 -60.23
C SER A 404 -4.82 -3.85 -59.81
N ARG A 405 -4.36 -5.11 -59.71
CA ARG A 405 -2.97 -5.52 -59.36
C ARG A 405 -2.22 -6.04 -60.60
N ALA A 406 -0.91 -5.77 -60.69
CA ALA A 406 0.10 -6.69 -61.28
C ALA A 406 1.54 -6.35 -60.81
N ARG A 407 2.44 -7.33 -60.95
CA ARG A 407 3.93 -7.32 -60.84
C ARG A 407 4.44 -8.25 -61.98
N PRO A 408 5.75 -8.55 -62.18
CA PRO A 408 7.03 -7.87 -61.87
C PRO A 408 7.74 -7.44 -63.22
N ASP A 409 9.05 -7.18 -63.43
CA ASP A 409 10.27 -7.94 -63.09
C ASP A 409 11.62 -7.29 -63.53
N ALA A 410 12.74 -7.87 -63.04
CA ALA A 410 14.10 -8.02 -63.58
C ALA A 410 14.97 -6.87 -64.22
N GLN A 411 16.14 -6.62 -63.58
CA GLN A 411 17.50 -6.40 -64.18
C GLN A 411 17.73 -5.08 -65.00
N ARG A 412 18.94 -4.51 -65.27
CA ARG A 412 20.41 -4.79 -65.10
C ARG A 412 21.19 -3.45 -65.38
N THR A 413 22.51 -3.15 -65.20
CA THR A 413 23.78 -3.73 -64.65
C THR A 413 24.85 -2.61 -64.43
N ALA A 414 25.95 -2.89 -63.68
CA ALA A 414 27.37 -2.50 -63.97
C ALA A 414 27.86 -1.01 -63.78
N VAL A 415 29.15 -0.64 -63.53
CA VAL A 415 30.41 -1.33 -63.10
C VAL A 415 31.52 -0.32 -62.65
N THR A 416 32.61 -0.82 -62.04
CA THR A 416 33.91 -0.19 -61.60
C THR A 416 33.98 0.42 -60.19
N GLY A 417 35.06 0.20 -59.40
CA GLY A 417 36.10 -0.85 -59.54
C GLY A 417 37.35 -0.76 -58.64
N ALA A 418 37.82 -1.94 -58.17
CA ALA A 418 39.19 -2.30 -57.71
C ALA A 418 39.74 -1.64 -56.41
N ARG A 419 40.59 -2.27 -55.57
CA ARG A 419 41.16 -3.65 -55.42
C ARG A 419 41.80 -3.73 -54.00
N TRP A 420 42.17 -4.86 -53.38
CA TRP A 420 42.19 -6.31 -53.69
C TRP A 420 41.24 -7.06 -52.69
N ALA A 421 41.24 -8.36 -52.30
CA ALA A 421 42.10 -9.56 -52.35
C ALA A 421 43.38 -9.52 -51.47
N SER A 422 43.92 -10.60 -50.88
CA SER A 422 43.66 -12.07 -50.85
C SER A 422 43.94 -12.59 -49.41
N ILE A 423 44.13 -13.85 -48.96
CA ILE A 423 44.16 -15.29 -49.39
C ILE A 423 44.11 -16.14 -48.06
N LEU A 424 43.87 -17.45 -47.86
CA LEU A 424 43.44 -18.72 -48.52
C LEU A 424 42.23 -19.26 -47.66
N VAL A 425 41.39 -20.28 -47.93
CA VAL A 425 41.40 -21.66 -48.52
C VAL A 425 41.84 -22.77 -47.52
N GLY A 426 41.11 -23.89 -47.35
CA GLY A 426 39.97 -24.40 -48.14
C GLY A 426 39.14 -25.58 -47.58
N LEU A 427 38.44 -26.28 -48.49
CA LEU A 427 37.33 -27.25 -48.29
C LEU A 427 37.75 -28.69 -47.89
N VAL A 428 36.78 -29.48 -47.39
CA VAL A 428 36.23 -30.72 -48.04
C VAL A 428 34.97 -31.22 -47.30
N LEU A 429 34.08 -31.93 -48.01
CA LEU A 429 32.88 -32.65 -47.52
C LEU A 429 33.00 -34.14 -47.84
N LEU A 430 32.43 -35.05 -47.02
CA LEU A 430 31.76 -36.29 -47.48
C LEU A 430 31.04 -37.07 -46.36
N THR A 431 30.14 -37.94 -46.81
CA THR A 431 29.13 -38.80 -46.16
C THR A 431 29.56 -39.85 -45.11
N GLY A 432 28.68 -40.10 -44.12
CA GLY A 432 27.88 -41.35 -44.09
C GLY A 432 28.22 -42.51 -43.12
N CYS A 433 27.15 -43.22 -42.72
CA CYS A 433 27.08 -44.57 -42.12
C CYS A 433 27.49 -44.80 -40.64
N GLN A 434 26.76 -45.73 -39.99
CA GLN A 434 27.02 -46.28 -38.64
C GLN A 434 28.00 -47.48 -38.72
N PRO A 435 28.47 -47.99 -37.57
CA PRO A 435 27.91 -49.29 -37.11
C PRO A 435 27.56 -49.32 -35.61
N ALA A 436 27.20 -50.49 -35.10
CA ALA A 436 26.81 -50.74 -33.71
C ALA A 436 27.43 -52.05 -33.15
N ALA A 437 27.13 -52.37 -31.89
CA ALA A 437 27.46 -53.58 -31.10
C ALA A 437 28.79 -53.60 -30.31
N ALA A 438 28.78 -54.38 -29.21
CA ALA A 438 29.83 -54.55 -28.19
C ALA A 438 30.46 -55.96 -28.24
N PRO A 439 31.40 -56.35 -27.35
CA PRO A 439 30.96 -56.97 -26.07
C PRO A 439 31.95 -56.89 -24.86
N GLY A 440 31.50 -57.36 -23.69
CA GLY A 440 32.34 -58.15 -22.75
C GLY A 440 32.93 -57.46 -21.51
N ALA A 441 32.76 -58.10 -20.34
CA ALA A 441 33.47 -57.82 -19.09
C ALA A 441 34.47 -58.96 -18.77
N PRO A 442 35.25 -58.88 -17.67
CA PRO A 442 34.94 -59.82 -16.57
C PRO A 442 35.20 -59.33 -15.11
N THR A 443 34.20 -59.58 -14.27
CA THR A 443 34.21 -60.05 -12.85
C THR A 443 35.38 -59.78 -11.89
N ALA A 444 35.04 -59.29 -10.70
CA ALA A 444 35.51 -59.81 -9.40
C ALA A 444 34.38 -59.68 -8.34
N ALA A 445 34.31 -60.58 -7.33
CA ALA A 445 33.16 -60.69 -6.40
C ALA A 445 33.58 -61.30 -5.01
N PRO A 446 32.68 -61.71 -4.07
CA PRO A 446 32.56 -61.00 -2.77
C PRO A 446 32.58 -61.89 -1.50
N LYS A 447 32.65 -61.29 -0.29
CA LYS A 447 32.15 -61.79 1.03
C LYS A 447 32.68 -60.93 2.22
N PRO A 448 32.27 -61.14 3.50
CA PRO A 448 31.18 -61.99 4.05
C PRO A 448 30.20 -61.22 4.99
N ALA A 449 29.31 -61.94 5.67
CA ALA A 449 28.40 -61.42 6.71
C ALA A 449 28.20 -62.40 7.89
N ALA A 450 27.78 -61.84 9.03
CA ALA A 450 27.04 -62.43 10.18
C ALA A 450 27.69 -63.49 11.10
N THR A 451 27.56 -63.24 12.42
CA THR A 451 27.38 -64.22 13.54
C THR A 451 26.70 -63.50 14.74
N SER A 452 26.22 -64.22 15.77
CA SER A 452 25.12 -63.76 16.64
C SER A 452 25.16 -64.16 18.13
N ALA A 453 24.48 -63.38 19.00
CA ALA A 453 24.00 -63.72 20.37
C ALA A 453 25.11 -63.84 21.47
N PRO A 454 24.84 -63.83 22.81
CA PRO A 454 23.58 -64.05 23.55
C PRO A 454 23.07 -62.83 24.37
N ALA A 455 22.32 -63.05 25.48
CA ALA A 455 21.28 -62.13 25.95
C ALA A 455 21.12 -61.97 27.49
N ALA A 456 20.21 -61.04 27.86
CA ALA A 456 19.40 -60.92 29.09
C ALA A 456 19.97 -60.24 30.36
N THR A 457 19.35 -59.10 30.71
CA THR A 457 18.89 -58.73 32.07
C THR A 457 17.78 -57.66 31.95
N SER A 458 16.95 -57.45 32.97
CA SER A 458 15.60 -56.87 32.79
C SER A 458 15.09 -55.96 33.92
N ALA A 459 14.58 -54.76 33.57
CA ALA A 459 13.50 -53.99 34.25
C ALA A 459 13.35 -52.58 33.62
N PRO A 460 12.23 -51.86 33.82
CA PRO A 460 10.83 -52.28 33.73
C PRO A 460 10.07 -51.46 32.64
N VAL A 461 8.75 -51.65 32.51
CA VAL A 461 7.92 -51.12 31.42
C VAL A 461 7.59 -49.62 31.57
N ALA A 462 7.67 -48.88 30.46
CA ALA A 462 6.97 -47.60 30.25
C ALA A 462 5.88 -47.78 29.18
N THR A 463 4.74 -47.10 29.34
CA THR A 463 3.56 -47.25 28.47
C THR A 463 3.75 -46.62 27.10
N ALA A 464 3.34 -47.34 26.04
CA ALA A 464 3.46 -46.88 24.66
C ALA A 464 2.47 -45.74 24.31
N ALA A 465 2.96 -44.75 23.56
CA ALA A 465 2.14 -43.80 22.82
C ALA A 465 1.68 -44.42 21.48
N PRO A 466 0.54 -43.99 20.90
CA PRO A 466 0.03 -44.56 19.66
C PRO A 466 0.90 -44.18 18.45
N THR A 467 1.12 -45.14 17.55
CA THR A 467 1.82 -44.95 16.27
C THR A 467 0.98 -44.09 15.31
N PRO A 468 1.56 -43.12 14.59
CA PRO A 468 0.86 -42.42 13.52
C PRO A 468 0.54 -43.36 12.34
N PRO A 469 -0.49 -43.05 11.53
CA PRO A 469 -0.84 -43.83 10.34
C PRO A 469 0.24 -43.74 9.25
N PRO A 470 0.33 -44.74 8.34
CA PRO A 470 1.36 -44.76 7.30
C PRO A 470 1.21 -43.62 6.30
N THR A 471 2.30 -42.90 6.05
CA THR A 471 2.37 -41.80 5.09
C THR A 471 2.11 -42.28 3.65
N ALA A 472 1.41 -41.48 2.86
CA ALA A 472 1.25 -41.73 1.43
C ALA A 472 2.61 -41.67 0.68
N PRO A 473 2.76 -42.33 -0.47
CA PRO A 473 4.00 -42.28 -1.25
C PRO A 473 4.37 -40.84 -1.63
N ALA A 474 5.64 -40.48 -1.42
CA ALA A 474 6.14 -39.16 -1.82
C ALA A 474 6.03 -38.99 -3.35
N ALA A 475 5.48 -37.86 -3.78
CA ALA A 475 5.44 -37.51 -5.20
C ALA A 475 6.85 -37.31 -5.74
N SER A 476 7.11 -37.78 -6.97
CA SER A 476 8.37 -37.51 -7.67
C SER A 476 8.56 -36.00 -7.85
N ALA A 477 9.72 -35.48 -7.44
CA ALA A 477 10.03 -34.06 -7.58
C ALA A 477 9.96 -33.61 -9.04
N VAL A 478 9.51 -32.37 -9.25
CA VAL A 478 9.45 -31.75 -10.59
C VAL A 478 10.61 -30.78 -10.74
N THR A 479 11.48 -31.03 -11.72
CA THR A 479 12.59 -30.13 -12.05
C THR A 479 12.10 -28.81 -12.63
N LEU A 480 12.67 -27.70 -12.17
CA LEU A 480 12.39 -26.36 -12.65
C LEU A 480 13.70 -25.58 -12.88
N HIS A 481 13.78 -24.93 -14.03
CA HIS A 481 14.77 -23.90 -14.30
C HIS A 481 14.14 -22.54 -14.05
N VAL A 482 14.69 -21.77 -13.11
CA VAL A 482 14.18 -20.47 -12.68
C VAL A 482 15.28 -19.43 -12.82
N SER A 483 14.92 -18.26 -13.34
CA SER A 483 15.86 -17.16 -13.53
C SER A 483 15.64 -15.99 -12.58
N TYR A 484 16.67 -15.19 -12.34
CA TYR A 484 16.55 -13.88 -11.69
C TYR A 484 17.44 -12.85 -12.38
N SER A 485 16.87 -11.68 -12.66
CA SER A 485 17.40 -10.76 -13.67
C SER A 485 18.40 -9.71 -13.17
N ASN A 486 18.57 -9.60 -11.86
CA ASN A 486 19.44 -8.64 -11.17
C ASN A 486 19.92 -9.27 -9.84
N LEU A 487 21.14 -8.94 -9.38
CA LEU A 487 21.62 -9.34 -8.05
C LEU A 487 21.10 -8.35 -7.00
N ILE A 488 19.83 -8.53 -6.59
CA ILE A 488 19.13 -7.62 -5.68
C ILE A 488 18.34 -8.37 -4.61
N ALA A 489 18.24 -7.79 -3.41
CA ALA A 489 17.64 -8.42 -2.24
C ALA A 489 16.12 -8.66 -2.33
N ASP A 490 15.43 -8.10 -3.33
CA ASP A 490 14.06 -8.51 -3.70
C ASP A 490 13.95 -10.02 -3.97
N ASN A 491 15.05 -10.66 -4.41
CA ASN A 491 15.17 -12.10 -4.67
C ASN A 491 15.49 -12.94 -3.43
N LEU A 492 15.65 -12.33 -2.24
CA LEU A 492 15.96 -13.07 -1.01
C LEU A 492 15.01 -14.25 -0.74
N PRO A 493 13.68 -14.17 -0.99
CA PRO A 493 12.80 -15.32 -0.88
C PRO A 493 13.19 -16.51 -1.76
N GLU A 494 13.66 -16.26 -2.99
CA GLU A 494 14.09 -17.31 -3.92
C GLU A 494 15.34 -18.02 -3.38
N TRP A 495 16.32 -17.23 -2.94
CA TRP A 495 17.59 -17.72 -2.39
C TRP A 495 17.37 -18.45 -1.06
N MET A 496 16.49 -17.95 -0.20
CA MET A 496 16.11 -18.62 1.06
C MET A 496 15.31 -19.91 0.82
N ALA A 497 14.45 -19.96 -0.20
CA ALA A 497 13.72 -21.18 -0.57
C ALA A 497 14.66 -22.29 -1.05
N PHE A 498 15.71 -21.91 -1.79
CA PHE A 498 16.76 -22.81 -2.27
C PHE A 498 17.72 -23.25 -1.15
N GLU A 499 18.38 -22.33 -0.46
CA GLU A 499 19.40 -22.63 0.57
C GLU A 499 18.82 -23.36 1.79
N SER A 500 17.54 -23.14 2.10
CA SER A 500 16.83 -23.83 3.19
C SER A 500 16.16 -25.14 2.77
N GLY A 501 16.31 -25.56 1.50
CA GLY A 501 15.71 -26.78 0.96
C GLY A 501 14.18 -26.79 0.92
N ILE A 502 13.53 -25.61 0.97
CA ILE A 502 12.06 -25.48 1.00
C ILE A 502 11.46 -25.99 -0.32
N PHE A 503 12.12 -25.71 -1.46
CA PHE A 503 11.71 -26.27 -2.74
C PHE A 503 11.69 -27.81 -2.71
N THR A 504 12.71 -28.45 -2.14
CA THR A 504 12.80 -29.91 -2.00
C THR A 504 11.70 -30.45 -1.07
N GLN A 505 11.39 -29.75 0.03
CA GLN A 505 10.28 -30.10 0.93
C GLN A 505 8.93 -30.07 0.20
N ASN A 506 8.74 -29.10 -0.70
CA ASN A 506 7.55 -28.98 -1.56
C ASN A 506 7.64 -29.81 -2.87
N ALA A 507 8.52 -30.81 -2.94
CA ALA A 507 8.70 -31.71 -4.09
C ALA A 507 8.98 -30.96 -5.41
N LEU A 508 9.91 -30.00 -5.36
CA LEU A 508 10.47 -29.28 -6.50
C LEU A 508 12.01 -29.42 -6.50
N ASP A 509 12.55 -29.60 -7.70
CA ASP A 509 13.99 -29.70 -7.97
C ASP A 509 14.40 -28.44 -8.74
N VAL A 510 14.65 -27.35 -8.01
CA VAL A 510 14.83 -26.00 -8.58
C VAL A 510 16.30 -25.71 -8.85
N THR A 511 16.57 -25.10 -10.01
CA THR A 511 17.86 -24.49 -10.35
C THR A 511 17.69 -22.99 -10.56
N LEU A 512 18.66 -22.19 -10.09
CA LEU A 512 18.58 -20.73 -10.04
C LEU A 512 19.67 -20.07 -10.90
N ASP A 513 19.29 -19.55 -12.07
CA ASP A 513 20.19 -18.89 -13.02
C ASP A 513 20.13 -17.36 -12.91
N ASN A 514 21.27 -16.71 -12.63
CA ASN A 514 21.37 -15.26 -12.82
C ASN A 514 21.64 -14.92 -14.29
N ILE A 515 20.72 -14.20 -14.92
CA ILE A 515 20.81 -13.78 -16.33
C ILE A 515 20.58 -12.28 -16.44
N ALA A 516 21.10 -11.66 -17.51
CA ALA A 516 20.90 -10.22 -17.72
C ALA A 516 19.41 -9.91 -17.96
N SER A 517 18.93 -8.77 -17.48
CA SER A 517 17.50 -8.38 -17.61
C SER A 517 17.05 -8.26 -19.07
N SER A 518 17.95 -7.88 -19.97
CA SER A 518 17.75 -7.89 -21.43
C SER A 518 17.54 -9.31 -22.04
N THR A 519 17.83 -10.37 -21.28
CA THR A 519 17.69 -11.78 -21.69
C THR A 519 16.59 -12.55 -20.93
N GLY A 520 16.05 -12.00 -19.84
CA GLY A 520 15.03 -12.67 -19.01
C GLY A 520 13.74 -13.02 -19.74
N ILE A 521 13.09 -12.02 -20.36
CA ILE A 521 11.88 -12.24 -21.17
C ILE A 521 12.11 -13.26 -22.32
N PRO A 522 13.19 -13.17 -23.13
CA PRO A 522 13.54 -14.22 -24.10
C PRO A 522 13.73 -15.63 -23.51
N ALA A 523 14.34 -15.76 -22.34
CA ALA A 523 14.54 -17.07 -21.69
C ALA A 523 13.22 -17.70 -21.24
N ILE A 524 12.29 -16.90 -20.71
CA ILE A 524 10.93 -17.37 -20.38
C ILE A 524 10.18 -17.74 -21.65
N LEU A 525 10.14 -16.87 -22.67
CA LEU A 525 9.35 -17.09 -23.89
C LEU A 525 9.87 -18.23 -24.77
N SER A 526 11.16 -18.57 -24.68
CA SER A 526 11.72 -19.76 -25.34
C SER A 526 11.50 -21.07 -24.57
N GLY A 527 11.06 -20.99 -23.32
CA GLY A 527 10.92 -22.14 -22.42
C GLY A 527 12.25 -22.64 -21.83
N GLN A 528 13.35 -21.91 -22.03
CA GLN A 528 14.65 -22.20 -21.41
C GLN A 528 14.54 -22.20 -19.88
N VAL A 529 13.79 -21.24 -19.34
CA VAL A 529 13.38 -21.21 -17.93
C VAL A 529 11.85 -21.21 -17.86
N GLN A 530 11.30 -21.85 -16.82
CA GLN A 530 9.86 -21.94 -16.62
C GLN A 530 9.32 -20.71 -15.90
N LEU A 531 10.10 -20.15 -14.96
CA LEU A 531 9.79 -18.91 -14.25
C LEU A 531 10.98 -17.94 -14.25
N GLY A 532 10.71 -16.66 -14.01
CA GLY A 532 11.77 -15.69 -13.70
C GLY A 532 11.32 -14.53 -12.83
N HIS A 533 12.27 -13.99 -12.05
CA HIS A 533 12.15 -12.73 -11.29
C HIS A 533 12.74 -11.58 -12.12
N LEU A 534 11.87 -10.63 -12.49
CA LEU A 534 12.20 -9.47 -13.33
C LEU A 534 11.17 -8.33 -13.21
N GLY A 535 11.41 -7.18 -13.85
CA GLY A 535 10.57 -5.99 -13.72
C GLY A 535 9.16 -6.15 -14.33
N GLY A 536 8.14 -5.65 -13.63
CA GLY A 536 6.75 -5.68 -14.15
C GLY A 536 6.54 -4.77 -15.36
N SER A 537 7.29 -3.66 -15.45
CA SER A 537 7.23 -2.70 -16.58
C SER A 537 7.68 -3.31 -17.91
N GLU A 538 8.77 -4.08 -17.88
CA GLU A 538 9.32 -4.80 -19.04
C GLU A 538 8.46 -6.03 -19.38
N THR A 539 7.86 -6.68 -18.38
CA THR A 539 6.87 -7.75 -18.57
C THR A 539 5.60 -7.27 -19.28
N VAL A 540 5.01 -6.15 -18.86
CA VAL A 540 3.85 -5.54 -19.55
C VAL A 540 4.23 -5.09 -20.96
N SER A 541 5.42 -4.53 -21.15
CA SER A 541 5.92 -4.16 -22.48
C SER A 541 6.01 -5.37 -23.43
N ALA A 542 6.47 -6.52 -22.93
CA ALA A 542 6.56 -7.77 -23.69
C ALA A 542 5.19 -8.40 -23.97
N ALA A 543 4.27 -8.39 -23.01
CA ALA A 543 2.90 -8.87 -23.22
C ALA A 543 2.14 -8.01 -24.27
N VAL A 544 2.33 -6.69 -24.27
CA VAL A 544 1.79 -5.77 -25.29
C VAL A 544 2.41 -6.00 -26.68
N ALA A 545 3.61 -6.57 -26.74
CA ALA A 545 4.23 -7.03 -27.99
C ALA A 545 3.69 -8.40 -28.46
N GLY A 546 2.89 -9.10 -27.64
CA GLY A 546 2.31 -10.42 -27.94
C GLY A 546 3.02 -11.61 -27.29
N GLY A 547 3.89 -11.39 -26.31
CA GLY A 547 4.50 -12.48 -25.53
C GLY A 547 3.49 -13.17 -24.61
N ASP A 548 3.52 -14.51 -24.57
CA ASP A 548 2.71 -15.29 -23.62
C ASP A 548 3.31 -15.21 -22.21
N LEU A 549 2.76 -14.31 -21.39
CA LEU A 549 3.26 -13.98 -20.05
C LEU A 549 2.09 -13.80 -19.06
N VAL A 550 2.37 -14.17 -17.80
CA VAL A 550 1.54 -13.93 -16.61
C VAL A 550 2.46 -13.58 -15.45
N ILE A 551 2.09 -12.56 -14.68
CA ILE A 551 2.70 -12.19 -13.40
C ILE A 551 1.87 -12.85 -12.29
N ILE A 552 2.50 -13.76 -11.54
CA ILE A 552 1.84 -14.57 -10.50
C ILE A 552 2.12 -14.09 -9.07
N ALA A 553 3.14 -13.25 -8.88
CA ALA A 553 3.49 -12.65 -7.60
C ALA A 553 4.34 -11.39 -7.79
N ILE A 554 4.36 -10.49 -6.80
CA ILE A 554 5.20 -9.28 -6.77
C ILE A 554 5.98 -9.15 -5.45
N THR A 555 7.30 -9.26 -5.55
CA THR A 555 8.26 -9.16 -4.44
C THR A 555 8.56 -7.70 -4.08
N GLY A 556 8.60 -6.81 -5.09
CA GLY A 556 8.82 -5.36 -4.93
C GLY A 556 7.61 -4.48 -5.31
N PRO A 557 6.55 -4.39 -4.48
CA PRO A 557 5.33 -3.59 -4.75
C PRO A 557 5.46 -2.08 -4.53
N VAL A 558 6.67 -1.60 -4.18
CA VAL A 558 7.03 -0.19 -4.00
C VAL A 558 8.30 0.12 -4.79
N TYR A 559 8.72 1.39 -4.91
CA TYR A 559 10.05 1.68 -5.44
C TYR A 559 11.11 1.47 -4.34
N PRO A 560 12.09 0.56 -4.50
CA PRO A 560 13.20 0.39 -3.55
C PRO A 560 14.33 1.42 -3.70
N PHE A 561 14.20 2.38 -4.64
CA PHE A 561 15.32 3.16 -5.14
C PHE A 561 15.61 4.48 -4.41
N VAL A 562 16.89 4.78 -4.29
CA VAL A 562 17.45 6.13 -4.16
C VAL A 562 18.09 6.56 -5.49
N PHE A 563 18.21 7.86 -5.74
CA PHE A 563 18.92 8.39 -6.90
C PHE A 563 20.30 8.92 -6.49
N MET A 564 21.35 8.30 -7.03
CA MET A 564 22.74 8.56 -6.71
C MET A 564 23.40 9.49 -7.73
N ALA A 565 24.19 10.43 -7.21
CA ALA A 565 25.04 11.31 -8.01
C ALA A 565 26.40 11.53 -7.32
N PRO A 566 27.49 11.78 -8.06
CA PRO A 566 28.78 12.11 -7.47
C PRO A 566 28.69 13.46 -6.72
N SER A 567 29.55 13.68 -5.73
CA SER A 567 29.60 14.92 -4.93
C SER A 567 29.75 16.23 -5.73
N SER A 568 30.08 16.17 -7.03
CA SER A 568 30.09 17.30 -7.96
C SER A 568 28.70 17.70 -8.51
N ILE A 569 27.64 16.94 -8.20
CA ILE A 569 26.24 17.19 -8.58
C ILE A 569 25.41 17.15 -7.29
N ALA A 570 25.31 18.29 -6.60
CA ALA A 570 24.79 18.38 -5.24
C ALA A 570 23.26 18.59 -5.13
N SER A 571 22.55 18.70 -6.27
CA SER A 571 21.09 18.84 -6.28
C SER A 571 20.48 18.35 -7.59
N VAL A 572 19.18 18.08 -7.59
CA VAL A 572 18.45 17.53 -8.74
C VAL A 572 18.44 18.48 -9.94
N GLU A 573 18.47 19.80 -9.74
CA GLU A 573 18.53 20.80 -10.82
C GLU A 573 19.85 20.69 -11.62
N GLN A 574 20.92 20.22 -10.99
CA GLN A 574 22.25 20.03 -11.61
C GLN A 574 22.32 18.78 -12.51
N LEU A 575 21.24 17.99 -12.60
CA LEU A 575 21.08 16.93 -13.59
C LEU A 575 20.80 17.47 -15.01
N LYS A 576 20.50 18.78 -15.17
CA LYS A 576 20.29 19.39 -16.49
C LYS A 576 21.54 19.25 -17.37
N GLY A 577 21.37 18.63 -18.54
CA GLY A 577 22.43 18.32 -19.50
C GLY A 577 23.28 17.09 -19.17
N LYS A 578 22.87 16.26 -18.19
CA LYS A 578 23.64 15.11 -17.71
C LYS A 578 23.19 13.77 -18.32
N LYS A 579 24.09 12.78 -18.32
CA LYS A 579 23.81 11.40 -18.76
C LYS A 579 23.32 10.56 -17.59
N ILE A 580 22.09 10.08 -17.63
CA ILE A 580 21.47 9.32 -16.54
C ILE A 580 21.37 7.84 -16.94
N GLY A 581 21.93 6.95 -16.14
CA GLY A 581 21.93 5.52 -16.42
C GLY A 581 20.66 4.78 -15.98
N VAL A 582 20.19 3.87 -16.82
CA VAL A 582 19.10 2.91 -16.54
C VAL A 582 19.52 1.52 -17.03
N SER A 583 18.95 0.44 -16.48
CA SER A 583 19.26 -0.92 -16.96
C SER A 583 18.87 -1.04 -18.45
N ASN A 584 17.58 -0.91 -18.76
CA ASN A 584 17.07 -0.84 -20.14
C ASN A 584 15.96 0.23 -20.24
N ILE A 585 15.72 0.79 -21.42
CA ILE A 585 14.55 1.66 -21.64
C ILE A 585 13.29 0.83 -21.38
N GLY A 586 12.37 1.37 -20.57
CA GLY A 586 11.16 0.68 -20.11
C GLY A 586 11.34 -0.30 -18.94
N SER A 587 12.57 -0.56 -18.48
CA SER A 587 12.82 -1.33 -17.24
C SER A 587 12.31 -0.58 -16.00
N SER A 588 12.11 -1.27 -14.87
CA SER A 588 11.70 -0.64 -13.60
C SER A 588 12.62 0.52 -13.18
N SER A 589 13.92 0.43 -13.46
CA SER A 589 14.90 1.51 -13.23
C SER A 589 14.71 2.76 -14.12
N ASP A 590 14.19 2.61 -15.35
CA ASP A 590 13.87 3.72 -16.25
C ASP A 590 12.55 4.38 -15.85
N ILE A 591 11.52 3.60 -15.49
CA ILE A 591 10.27 4.14 -14.95
C ILE A 591 10.54 4.95 -13.68
N ALA A 592 11.30 4.40 -12.73
CA ALA A 592 11.68 5.10 -11.50
C ALA A 592 12.44 6.41 -11.77
N THR A 593 13.37 6.39 -12.72
CA THR A 593 14.13 7.57 -13.16
C THR A 593 13.22 8.65 -13.76
N ARG A 594 12.33 8.26 -14.69
CA ARG A 594 11.38 9.18 -15.35
C ARG A 594 10.37 9.76 -14.35
N VAL A 595 9.87 8.95 -13.42
CA VAL A 595 8.98 9.37 -12.33
C VAL A 595 9.67 10.38 -11.42
N MET A 596 10.94 10.15 -11.04
CA MET A 596 11.72 11.11 -10.25
C MET A 596 11.89 12.45 -11.00
N LEU A 597 12.36 12.42 -12.25
CA LEU A 597 12.60 13.63 -13.06
C LEU A 597 11.31 14.46 -13.18
N ASN A 598 10.19 13.84 -13.54
CA ASN A 598 8.89 14.50 -13.62
C ASN A 598 8.44 15.10 -12.27
N LYS A 599 8.73 14.45 -11.14
CA LYS A 599 8.42 14.96 -9.79
C LYS A 599 9.24 16.19 -9.39
N VAL A 600 10.48 16.31 -9.87
CA VAL A 600 11.37 17.47 -9.64
C VAL A 600 11.25 18.56 -10.71
N GLY A 601 10.39 18.36 -11.72
CA GLY A 601 10.14 19.34 -12.78
C GLY A 601 11.18 19.33 -13.91
N LEU A 602 11.98 18.28 -14.03
CA LEU A 602 12.84 18.03 -15.19
C LEU A 602 12.13 17.14 -16.21
N VAL A 603 12.28 17.46 -17.49
CA VAL A 603 11.66 16.72 -18.59
C VAL A 603 12.60 15.59 -19.08
N PRO A 604 12.23 14.31 -18.97
CA PRO A 604 13.02 13.20 -19.51
C PRO A 604 13.34 13.38 -21.00
N ASP A 605 14.52 12.91 -21.42
CA ASP A 605 15.04 12.96 -22.79
C ASP A 605 15.20 14.36 -23.42
N GLN A 606 14.84 15.44 -22.70
CA GLN A 606 15.03 16.84 -23.11
C GLN A 606 15.98 17.59 -22.17
N ASP A 607 15.72 17.52 -20.86
CA ASP A 607 16.57 18.14 -19.85
C ASP A 607 17.76 17.25 -19.48
N VAL A 608 17.67 15.93 -19.71
CA VAL A 608 18.71 14.93 -19.40
C VAL A 608 18.79 13.91 -20.54
N THR A 609 19.95 13.26 -20.70
CA THR A 609 20.11 12.15 -21.66
C THR A 609 20.01 10.82 -20.91
N ILE A 610 18.97 10.03 -21.15
CA ILE A 610 18.84 8.70 -20.54
C ILE A 610 19.65 7.68 -21.36
N VAL A 611 20.45 6.86 -20.67
CA VAL A 611 21.39 5.89 -21.26
C VAL A 611 21.09 4.49 -20.71
N ALA A 612 20.62 3.59 -21.59
CA ALA A 612 20.50 2.18 -21.26
C ALA A 612 21.86 1.48 -21.31
N VAL A 613 22.20 0.70 -20.28
CA VAL A 613 23.50 0.01 -20.15
C VAL A 613 23.40 -1.52 -20.00
N GLY A 614 22.20 -2.09 -20.12
CA GLY A 614 21.90 -3.52 -20.16
C GLY A 614 21.51 -4.14 -18.82
N SER A 615 22.17 -3.75 -17.72
CA SER A 615 21.96 -4.35 -16.38
C SER A 615 22.24 -3.37 -15.23
N LEU A 616 21.91 -3.78 -14.01
CA LEU A 616 22.31 -3.11 -12.77
C LEU A 616 23.83 -2.99 -12.64
N GLN A 617 24.56 -4.09 -12.79
CA GLN A 617 26.02 -4.13 -12.62
C GLN A 617 26.73 -3.19 -13.61
N ASN A 618 26.25 -3.13 -14.86
CA ASN A 618 26.75 -2.19 -15.85
C ASN A 618 26.44 -0.73 -15.47
N ARG A 619 25.31 -0.44 -14.82
CA ARG A 619 25.00 0.90 -14.28
C ARG A 619 25.92 1.28 -13.13
N MET A 620 26.19 0.35 -12.22
CA MET A 620 27.13 0.55 -11.11
C MET A 620 28.56 0.84 -11.62
N ALA A 621 29.04 0.04 -12.58
CA ALA A 621 30.34 0.28 -13.21
C ALA A 621 30.39 1.61 -13.98
N ALA A 622 29.31 1.96 -14.70
CA ALA A 622 29.22 3.20 -15.48
C ALA A 622 29.10 4.48 -14.61
N LEU A 623 28.53 4.37 -13.40
CA LEU A 623 28.61 5.44 -12.39
C LEU A 623 30.05 5.59 -11.91
N LEU A 624 30.65 4.50 -11.41
CA LEU A 624 31.98 4.51 -10.79
C LEU A 624 33.10 4.97 -11.75
N ASN A 625 32.95 4.77 -13.06
CA ASN A 625 33.91 5.22 -14.07
C ASN A 625 33.55 6.56 -14.77
N GLY A 626 32.43 7.19 -14.41
CA GLY A 626 31.98 8.47 -14.98
C GLY A 626 31.40 8.40 -16.41
N ALA A 627 31.14 7.20 -16.94
CA ALA A 627 30.42 7.04 -18.22
C ALA A 627 28.99 7.60 -18.14
N ILE A 628 28.38 7.61 -16.95
CA ILE A 628 27.13 8.32 -16.62
C ILE A 628 27.32 9.22 -15.39
N ASP A 629 26.55 10.28 -15.32
CA ASP A 629 26.60 11.32 -14.27
C ASP A 629 25.71 11.00 -13.06
N GLY A 630 24.75 10.08 -13.19
CA GLY A 630 23.82 9.71 -12.11
C GLY A 630 22.88 8.57 -12.51
N GLY A 631 22.14 8.02 -11.54
CA GLY A 631 21.20 6.93 -11.77
C GLY A 631 20.63 6.34 -10.48
N VAL A 632 19.65 5.44 -10.60
CA VAL A 632 19.02 4.78 -9.43
C VAL A 632 19.85 3.62 -8.88
N ALA A 633 19.95 3.55 -7.56
CA ALA A 633 20.55 2.46 -6.78
C ALA A 633 19.67 2.12 -5.56
N GLN A 634 20.05 1.12 -4.80
CA GLN A 634 19.37 0.65 -3.57
C GLN A 634 20.39 -0.06 -2.67
N PRO A 635 20.10 -0.38 -1.40
CA PRO A 635 21.02 -1.19 -0.60
C PRO A 635 21.28 -2.58 -1.25
N PRO A 636 22.52 -3.10 -1.28
CA PRO A 636 23.75 -2.51 -0.75
C PRO A 636 24.49 -1.57 -1.73
N ASP A 637 24.12 -1.55 -3.02
CA ASP A 637 24.73 -0.73 -4.09
C ASP A 637 24.86 0.76 -3.72
N GLN A 638 23.84 1.31 -3.05
CA GLN A 638 23.85 2.67 -2.50
C GLN A 638 25.08 2.91 -1.61
N LEU A 639 25.31 2.03 -0.62
CA LEU A 639 26.37 2.20 0.37
C LEU A 639 27.75 2.04 -0.30
N ALA A 640 27.86 1.12 -1.26
CA ALA A 640 29.07 0.95 -2.06
C ALA A 640 29.40 2.18 -2.93
N LEU A 641 28.40 2.98 -3.33
CA LEU A 641 28.58 4.27 -4.01
C LEU A 641 28.89 5.41 -3.02
N GLU A 642 28.26 5.44 -1.85
CA GLU A 642 28.55 6.40 -0.77
C GLU A 642 30.01 6.30 -0.32
N ASP A 643 30.51 5.07 -0.12
CA ASP A 643 31.92 4.74 0.16
C ASP A 643 32.88 5.04 -1.02
N LYS A 644 32.38 5.64 -2.11
CA LYS A 644 33.13 6.13 -3.28
C LYS A 644 32.85 7.61 -3.60
N GLY A 645 32.21 8.36 -2.69
CA GLY A 645 32.00 9.80 -2.82
C GLY A 645 30.79 10.21 -3.67
N PHE A 646 29.86 9.29 -3.88
CA PHE A 646 28.50 9.60 -4.34
C PHE A 646 27.59 9.89 -3.13
N HIS A 647 26.39 10.37 -3.39
CA HIS A 647 25.37 10.64 -2.38
C HIS A 647 23.97 10.58 -2.98
N VAL A 648 22.97 10.38 -2.13
CA VAL A 648 21.55 10.48 -2.48
C VAL A 648 21.19 11.94 -2.71
N ILE A 649 20.78 12.30 -3.92
CA ILE A 649 20.18 13.61 -4.22
C ILE A 649 18.65 13.56 -4.29
N TYR A 650 18.07 12.36 -4.35
CA TYR A 650 16.62 12.16 -4.29
C TYR A 650 16.28 10.76 -3.74
N ASP A 651 15.39 10.71 -2.75
CA ASP A 651 14.88 9.45 -2.19
C ASP A 651 13.48 9.17 -2.75
N LEU A 652 13.35 8.09 -3.53
CA LEU A 652 12.08 7.60 -4.07
C LEU A 652 11.45 6.54 -3.15
N ALA A 653 12.27 5.77 -2.43
CA ALA A 653 11.86 4.76 -1.47
C ALA A 653 11.12 5.34 -0.26
N ALA A 654 11.62 6.43 0.33
CA ALA A 654 10.98 7.13 1.45
C ALA A 654 9.55 7.62 1.14
N GLN A 655 9.18 7.74 -0.14
CA GLN A 655 7.83 8.12 -0.55
C GLN A 655 6.82 6.96 -0.52
N LYS A 656 7.27 5.70 -0.38
CA LYS A 656 6.44 4.48 -0.31
C LYS A 656 5.31 4.42 -1.38
N LEU A 657 5.67 4.89 -2.58
CA LEU A 657 4.78 4.89 -3.75
C LEU A 657 4.60 3.46 -4.26
N PRO A 658 3.42 3.09 -4.77
CA PRO A 658 3.24 1.82 -5.48
C PRO A 658 4.19 1.73 -6.67
N SER A 659 4.78 0.56 -6.90
CA SER A 659 5.59 0.29 -8.08
C SER A 659 5.58 -1.19 -8.45
N VAL A 660 6.16 -1.52 -9.60
CA VAL A 660 6.36 -2.89 -10.10
C VAL A 660 7.84 -3.18 -10.26
N GLY A 661 8.56 -3.12 -9.13
CA GLY A 661 10.02 -3.17 -9.05
C GLY A 661 10.59 -4.48 -9.57
N ASP A 662 10.16 -5.58 -8.94
CA ASP A 662 10.52 -6.96 -9.25
C ASP A 662 9.31 -7.89 -9.01
N CYS A 663 9.10 -8.88 -9.88
CA CYS A 663 7.93 -9.76 -9.88
C CYS A 663 8.20 -11.12 -10.55
N ILE A 664 7.40 -12.12 -10.18
CA ILE A 664 7.52 -13.50 -10.66
C ILE A 664 6.66 -13.71 -11.91
N VAL A 665 7.30 -14.14 -13.00
CA VAL A 665 6.71 -14.23 -14.34
C VAL A 665 6.84 -15.64 -14.92
N VAL A 666 5.80 -16.10 -15.62
CA VAL A 666 5.69 -17.45 -16.22
C VAL A 666 4.87 -17.39 -17.53
N GLN A 667 5.06 -18.35 -18.44
CA GLN A 667 4.17 -18.50 -19.62
C GLN A 667 2.78 -18.98 -19.21
N ARG A 668 1.70 -18.41 -19.76
CA ARG A 668 0.33 -18.88 -19.46
C ARG A 668 0.09 -20.30 -19.97
N THR A 669 0.62 -20.62 -21.16
CA THR A 669 0.48 -21.95 -21.77
C THR A 669 1.11 -23.04 -20.89
N TRP A 670 2.27 -22.73 -20.29
CA TRP A 670 2.93 -23.64 -19.35
C TRP A 670 2.21 -23.69 -18.00
N LEU A 671 1.85 -22.55 -17.41
CA LEU A 671 1.08 -22.43 -16.15
C LEU A 671 -0.21 -23.26 -16.20
N ASN A 672 -0.99 -23.12 -17.28
CA ASN A 672 -2.26 -23.84 -17.48
C ASN A 672 -2.10 -25.37 -17.44
N SER A 673 -0.92 -25.88 -17.80
CA SER A 673 -0.60 -27.31 -17.80
C SER A 673 0.11 -27.77 -16.52
N ASN A 674 0.58 -26.84 -15.69
CA ASN A 674 1.46 -27.08 -14.54
C ASN A 674 0.96 -26.40 -13.24
N HIS A 675 -0.34 -26.13 -13.14
CA HIS A 675 -0.96 -25.40 -12.02
C HIS A 675 -0.51 -25.89 -10.63
N ALA A 676 -0.55 -27.20 -10.39
CA ALA A 676 -0.11 -27.80 -9.12
C ALA A 676 1.41 -27.71 -8.86
N VAL A 677 2.23 -27.39 -9.87
CA VAL A 677 3.66 -27.10 -9.74
C VAL A 677 3.85 -25.63 -9.37
N VAL A 678 3.14 -24.72 -10.07
CA VAL A 678 3.13 -23.28 -9.77
C VAL A 678 2.64 -23.01 -8.34
N GLN A 679 1.63 -23.74 -7.86
CA GLN A 679 1.17 -23.62 -6.47
C GLN A 679 2.27 -24.00 -5.48
N ARG A 680 2.94 -25.15 -5.65
CA ARG A 680 4.03 -25.58 -4.74
C ARG A 680 5.22 -24.62 -4.78
N TYR A 681 5.45 -23.99 -5.94
CA TYR A 681 6.47 -22.96 -6.08
C TYR A 681 6.10 -21.70 -5.29
N ILE A 682 4.90 -21.14 -5.49
CA ILE A 682 4.43 -19.97 -4.72
C ILE A 682 4.34 -20.25 -3.21
N ASP A 683 3.92 -21.45 -2.81
CA ASP A 683 3.95 -21.89 -1.40
C ASP A 683 5.38 -21.85 -0.85
N SER A 684 6.37 -22.29 -1.63
CA SER A 684 7.80 -22.23 -1.26
C SER A 684 8.28 -20.79 -1.08
N ILE A 685 7.87 -19.86 -1.95
CA ILE A 685 8.22 -18.44 -1.83
C ILE A 685 7.60 -17.82 -0.58
N VAL A 686 6.32 -18.08 -0.28
CA VAL A 686 5.66 -17.56 0.92
C VAL A 686 6.27 -18.13 2.20
N GLN A 687 6.60 -19.43 2.23
CA GLN A 687 7.35 -20.05 3.33
C GLN A 687 8.74 -19.41 3.50
N ALA A 688 9.45 -19.13 2.40
CA ALA A 688 10.75 -18.48 2.45
C ALA A 688 10.68 -16.99 2.85
N ILE A 689 9.60 -16.27 2.53
CA ILE A 689 9.33 -14.92 3.06
C ILE A 689 9.15 -14.97 4.59
N ALA A 690 8.34 -15.93 5.08
CA ALA A 690 8.15 -16.15 6.52
C ALA A 690 9.47 -16.48 7.25
N LEU A 691 10.27 -17.37 6.67
CA LEU A 691 11.60 -17.71 7.20
C LEU A 691 12.57 -16.51 7.15
N SER A 692 12.57 -15.75 6.06
CA SER A 692 13.39 -14.54 5.93
C SER A 692 13.08 -13.53 7.04
N ARG A 693 11.79 -13.32 7.33
CA ARG A 693 11.31 -12.38 8.36
C ARG A 693 11.58 -12.84 9.79
N SER A 694 11.51 -14.15 10.04
CA SER A 694 11.69 -14.73 11.38
C SER A 694 13.16 -15.05 11.71
N ASN A 695 14.02 -15.26 10.71
CA ASN A 695 15.41 -15.66 10.90
C ASN A 695 16.41 -14.74 10.17
N LYS A 696 16.71 -13.59 10.78
CA LYS A 696 17.74 -12.65 10.31
C LYS A 696 19.14 -13.26 10.27
N GLU A 697 19.46 -14.13 11.23
CA GLU A 697 20.78 -14.77 11.35
C GLU A 697 21.09 -15.72 10.19
N GLN A 698 20.08 -16.44 9.68
CA GLN A 698 20.21 -17.25 8.47
C GLN A 698 20.13 -16.40 7.19
N SER A 699 19.34 -15.33 7.18
CA SER A 699 19.10 -14.50 6.00
C SER A 699 20.31 -13.65 5.57
N ILE A 700 21.09 -13.11 6.52
CA ILE A 700 22.26 -12.26 6.21
C ILE A 700 23.36 -13.04 5.47
N PRO A 701 23.76 -14.25 5.88
CA PRO A 701 24.69 -15.09 5.12
C PRO A 701 24.21 -15.40 3.69
N VAL A 702 22.91 -15.64 3.50
CA VAL A 702 22.33 -15.89 2.16
C VAL A 702 22.38 -14.63 1.29
N LEU A 703 22.04 -13.45 1.84
CA LEU A 703 22.25 -12.17 1.15
C LEU A 703 23.72 -11.99 0.74
N GLY A 704 24.68 -12.23 1.66
CA GLY A 704 26.10 -12.08 1.37
C GLY A 704 26.61 -13.01 0.27
N LYS A 705 26.14 -14.27 0.27
CA LYS A 705 26.46 -15.28 -0.75
C LYS A 705 26.06 -14.82 -2.15
N TYR A 706 24.80 -14.40 -2.33
CA TYR A 706 24.23 -14.10 -3.65
C TYR A 706 24.49 -12.66 -4.13
N LEU A 707 24.62 -11.69 -3.21
CA LEU A 707 25.03 -10.31 -3.55
C LEU A 707 26.55 -10.16 -3.69
N HIS A 708 27.32 -11.22 -3.40
CA HIS A 708 28.78 -11.26 -3.42
C HIS A 708 29.42 -10.14 -2.57
N ASN A 709 28.89 -9.93 -1.37
CA ASN A 709 29.22 -8.83 -0.48
C ASN A 709 29.42 -9.35 0.95
N ASP A 710 30.50 -8.92 1.62
CA ASP A 710 30.90 -9.35 2.95
C ASP A 710 30.75 -8.26 4.04
N ASP A 711 30.42 -7.01 3.69
CA ASP A 711 30.16 -5.94 4.66
C ASP A 711 28.86 -6.21 5.45
N GLN A 712 29.02 -6.71 6.67
CA GLN A 712 27.92 -7.02 7.58
C GLN A 712 27.04 -5.80 7.91
N ARG A 713 27.58 -4.57 7.87
CA ARG A 713 26.77 -3.34 8.00
C ARG A 713 25.88 -3.18 6.77
N ALA A 714 26.44 -3.30 5.56
CA ALA A 714 25.67 -3.17 4.33
C ALA A 714 24.62 -4.27 4.16
N LEU A 715 24.95 -5.52 4.49
CA LEU A 715 24.00 -6.63 4.50
C LEU A 715 22.89 -6.43 5.55
N GLY A 716 23.24 -5.95 6.76
CA GLY A 716 22.27 -5.65 7.80
C GLY A 716 21.27 -4.56 7.39
N VAL A 717 21.76 -3.44 6.86
CA VAL A 717 20.92 -2.35 6.31
C VAL A 717 20.06 -2.83 5.15
N THR A 718 20.62 -3.68 4.26
CA THR A 718 19.89 -4.27 3.14
C THR A 718 18.75 -5.17 3.62
N TYR A 719 19.01 -6.06 4.59
CA TYR A 719 17.98 -6.89 5.21
C TYR A 719 16.86 -6.04 5.82
N ASP A 720 17.20 -5.07 6.67
CA ASP A 720 16.19 -4.27 7.40
C ASP A 720 15.36 -3.39 6.46
N PHE A 721 15.95 -2.96 5.34
CA PHE A 721 15.22 -2.28 4.27
C PHE A 721 14.28 -3.23 3.52
N PHE A 722 14.79 -4.31 2.90
CA PHE A 722 13.96 -5.16 2.04
C PHE A 722 12.92 -5.98 2.83
N VAL A 723 13.36 -6.71 3.86
CA VAL A 723 12.48 -7.59 4.65
C VAL A 723 11.50 -6.79 5.51
N GLY A 724 11.91 -5.59 5.97
CA GLY A 724 11.10 -4.71 6.81
C GLY A 724 10.19 -3.72 6.06
N ASN A 725 10.55 -3.28 4.84
CA ASN A 725 9.87 -2.17 4.15
C ASN A 725 9.45 -2.44 2.70
N VAL A 726 9.98 -3.47 2.03
CA VAL A 726 9.69 -3.77 0.61
C VAL A 726 8.86 -5.04 0.46
N THR A 727 9.37 -6.18 0.91
CA THR A 727 8.79 -7.50 0.61
C THR A 727 7.56 -7.79 1.49
N PRO A 728 6.35 -7.92 0.92
CA PRO A 728 5.14 -8.26 1.67
C PRO A 728 5.14 -9.74 2.09
N GLN A 729 4.37 -10.11 3.13
CA GLN A 729 4.24 -11.51 3.56
C GLN A 729 3.62 -12.40 2.46
N TYR A 730 2.59 -11.88 1.80
CA TYR A 730 1.91 -12.49 0.68
C TYR A 730 2.07 -11.58 -0.55
N PRO A 731 2.80 -11.99 -1.60
CA PRO A 731 3.18 -11.13 -2.73
C PRO A 731 2.05 -10.94 -3.76
N VAL A 732 0.88 -10.49 -3.31
CA VAL A 732 -0.32 -10.23 -4.12
C VAL A 732 -0.08 -9.08 -5.09
N VAL A 733 -0.37 -9.30 -6.38
CA VAL A 733 -0.19 -8.30 -7.44
C VAL A 733 -1.49 -7.55 -7.76
N SER A 734 -1.41 -6.24 -7.99
CA SER A 734 -2.55 -5.40 -8.37
C SER A 734 -2.21 -4.55 -9.59
N SER A 735 -3.15 -4.40 -10.52
CA SER A 735 -3.00 -3.52 -11.69
C SER A 735 -2.79 -2.05 -11.31
N SER A 736 -3.20 -1.65 -10.10
CA SER A 736 -2.93 -0.32 -9.54
C SER A 736 -1.44 -0.01 -9.35
N LEU A 737 -0.59 -1.03 -9.19
CA LEU A 737 0.87 -0.87 -9.04
C LEU A 737 1.54 -0.41 -10.35
N PHE A 738 0.91 -0.68 -11.50
CA PHE A 738 1.46 -0.41 -12.83
C PHE A 738 1.18 1.01 -13.34
N ALA A 739 0.52 1.87 -12.56
CA ALA A 739 0.06 3.19 -13.02
C ALA A 739 1.18 4.05 -13.62
N ASP A 740 2.32 4.16 -12.92
CA ASP A 740 3.49 4.90 -13.39
C ASP A 740 4.10 4.25 -14.65
N ALA A 741 4.16 2.91 -14.70
CA ALA A 741 4.67 2.19 -15.87
C ALA A 741 3.78 2.43 -17.10
N VAL A 742 2.45 2.39 -16.95
CA VAL A 742 1.50 2.66 -18.04
C VAL A 742 1.57 4.12 -18.49
N GLU A 743 1.77 5.10 -17.59
CA GLU A 743 1.95 6.51 -17.99
C GLU A 743 3.26 6.72 -18.75
N GLN A 744 4.40 6.24 -18.22
CA GLN A 744 5.72 6.50 -18.82
C GLN A 744 5.96 5.67 -20.09
N LEU A 745 5.61 4.38 -20.12
CA LEU A 745 5.71 3.54 -21.33
C LEU A 745 4.65 3.95 -22.37
N GLY A 746 3.45 4.30 -21.91
CA GLY A 746 2.37 4.78 -22.77
C GLY A 746 2.74 6.05 -23.53
N ALA A 747 3.67 6.87 -23.03
CA ALA A 747 4.16 8.06 -23.73
C ALA A 747 4.84 7.75 -25.08
N THR A 748 5.44 6.57 -25.24
CA THR A 748 6.14 6.14 -26.47
C THR A 748 5.44 5.01 -27.22
N ASN A 749 4.55 4.25 -26.57
CA ASN A 749 3.78 3.16 -27.19
C ASN A 749 2.29 3.24 -26.83
N ASP A 750 1.47 3.78 -27.75
CA ASP A 750 0.02 3.96 -27.56
C ASP A 750 -0.74 2.67 -27.21
N LYS A 751 -0.26 1.48 -27.61
CA LYS A 751 -0.91 0.21 -27.28
C LYS A 751 -1.00 -0.01 -25.77
N ILE A 752 0.00 0.46 -25.02
CA ILE A 752 0.08 0.30 -23.55
C ILE A 752 -1.02 1.13 -22.87
N LYS A 753 -1.37 2.31 -23.41
CA LYS A 753 -2.47 3.15 -22.89
C LYS A 753 -3.82 2.42 -22.93
N SER A 754 -3.99 1.46 -23.83
CA SER A 754 -5.20 0.66 -24.04
C SER A 754 -5.10 -0.78 -23.57
N PHE A 755 -3.99 -1.17 -22.95
CA PHE A 755 -3.76 -2.55 -22.52
C PHE A 755 -4.42 -2.81 -21.17
N ASP A 756 -5.26 -3.84 -21.09
CA ASP A 756 -5.75 -4.30 -19.80
C ASP A 756 -4.63 -5.04 -19.04
N VAL A 757 -4.01 -4.36 -18.09
CA VAL A 757 -2.98 -4.93 -17.23
C VAL A 757 -3.53 -6.14 -16.45
N ASN A 758 -4.81 -6.18 -16.09
CA ASN A 758 -5.39 -7.31 -15.35
C ASN A 758 -5.32 -8.62 -16.16
N SER A 759 -5.34 -8.54 -17.50
CA SER A 759 -5.22 -9.70 -18.37
C SER A 759 -3.90 -10.49 -18.20
N VAL A 760 -2.86 -9.90 -17.60
CA VAL A 760 -1.56 -10.55 -17.33
C VAL A 760 -1.27 -10.76 -15.84
N LEU A 761 -2.26 -10.59 -14.96
CA LEU A 761 -2.12 -10.84 -13.52
C LEU A 761 -2.86 -12.12 -13.14
N ASP A 762 -2.26 -12.95 -12.28
CA ASP A 762 -2.93 -14.13 -11.72
C ASP A 762 -2.56 -14.35 -10.24
N ASN A 763 -3.45 -13.88 -9.35
CA ASN A 763 -3.29 -14.02 -7.91
C ASN A 763 -3.73 -15.38 -7.35
N GLN A 764 -4.27 -16.31 -8.15
CA GLN A 764 -4.95 -17.50 -7.59
C GLN A 764 -4.04 -18.35 -6.71
N PHE A 765 -2.73 -18.39 -7.03
CA PHE A 765 -1.73 -19.13 -6.27
C PHE A 765 -1.39 -18.46 -4.94
N VAL A 766 -1.25 -17.13 -4.92
CA VAL A 766 -0.97 -16.38 -3.68
C VAL A 766 -2.21 -16.35 -2.79
N GLN A 767 -3.40 -16.19 -3.36
CA GLN A 767 -4.67 -16.29 -2.61
C GLN A 767 -4.85 -17.68 -2.00
N SER A 768 -4.59 -18.75 -2.76
CA SER A 768 -4.59 -20.13 -2.24
C SER A 768 -3.57 -20.33 -1.11
N ALA A 769 -2.41 -19.67 -1.15
CA ALA A 769 -1.43 -19.71 -0.06
C ALA A 769 -1.93 -18.94 1.18
N MET A 770 -2.61 -17.80 1.00
CA MET A 770 -3.27 -17.03 2.08
C MET A 770 -4.40 -17.83 2.74
N ASP A 771 -5.31 -18.41 1.93
CA ASP A 771 -6.48 -19.17 2.39
C ASP A 771 -6.09 -20.46 3.14
N ARG A 772 -4.87 -20.96 2.90
CA ARG A 772 -4.26 -22.11 3.60
C ARG A 772 -3.28 -21.72 4.70
N HIS A 773 -3.16 -20.43 5.03
CA HIS A 773 -2.27 -19.90 6.07
C HIS A 773 -0.80 -20.31 5.89
N VAL A 774 -0.33 -20.39 4.65
CA VAL A 774 1.06 -20.78 4.34
C VAL A 774 2.02 -19.71 4.88
N GLY A 775 2.99 -20.12 5.70
CA GLY A 775 3.98 -19.22 6.28
C GLY A 775 3.47 -18.38 7.46
N GLN A 776 2.48 -18.88 8.21
CA GLN A 776 2.03 -18.35 9.51
C GLN A 776 2.42 -19.26 10.67
#